data_AF-A0A3Q3AMG1-F1
#
_entry.id   AF-A0A3Q3AMG1-F1
#
_cell.length_a   1.000
_cell.length_b   1.000
_cell.length_c   1.000
_cell.angle_alpha   90.00
_cell.angle_beta   90.00
_cell.angle_gamma   90.00
#
_symmetry.space_group_name_H-M   'P 1'
#
loop_
_entity.id
_entity.type
_entity.pdbx_description
1 polymer ?
#
loop_
_entity_poly.entity_id
_entity_poly.type
_entity_poly.pdbx_seq_one_letter_code
_entity_poly.pdbx_strand_id
1 'polypeptide(L)'
;MSFIFQSHVVESSRPGRVGAAAVLEFWVGILTQQNLWYRDKTVLFLMDQICCAAFTHHQEECVQKLLYQQHKNALGYHGDRGLLSSLVGWIAGNVTPSFIEGQSLSGEVWFVWLVLNMEGLFEEESQLRRCVEHELLSESNISPDQALKRAQQRLKLPVAPSLQRLQVYRWACQALATPPDHPLLPLVWQKFLQLYLRQPGPEYGLAAGGCIGKRFFQASSYAALLKDLRQRIQEVSDFHHAASQALRVPPLNTPSSDTQGEETPGNAQPLYLTSPQLHSELVRLFGVFALWMDDGTLQKQEVFLPTLPPEYEAHRLAQVMQRQQELWLEYIDQERLQYDEREVLSLWEKVQSEPTFLQPQSPDLFKSDFCLSLYSAKERILSNLQKHPVPLQAPELQEQKAPVADVPAACLSDFKAAAKLIQQDLSILQDQARTAVAREAQQVAMEQELLEGLPLLFKNQPEQISMNLECKGKGGQPCQGPANITVTFERVQRQEAVHNQITSLRRDIKKLQTDSMAPPPQSLAQAAVRTENFITSVALVNIFKAQKSPAVQQVGVSAFYQVVSFVCEDTLRHPPTRQYLSSCVEILGQVFIQENAEECGRVLKAILEQRLLCPLISPFFTPNAAPDQFVFLYQDVVTSLHLDTADVIFMLLTKVSPRGAYRLGPCAGIPAGA
;
A
#
# COMPACT_ATOMS: atom_id res chain seq x y z
N MET A 1 23.93 -4.52 3.26
CA MET A 1 23.29 -3.84 2.11
C MET A 1 23.28 -2.33 2.26
N SER A 2 22.89 -1.75 3.41
CA SER A 2 22.95 -0.29 3.63
C SER A 2 24.31 0.33 3.28
N PHE A 3 25.38 -0.26 3.81
CA PHE A 3 26.76 0.14 3.53
C PHE A 3 27.20 0.00 2.06
N ILE A 4 26.57 -0.89 1.29
CA ILE A 4 26.91 -1.12 -0.13
C ILE A 4 26.39 0.03 -0.98
N PHE A 5 25.12 0.42 -0.81
CA PHE A 5 24.56 1.51 -1.60
C PHE A 5 25.24 2.84 -1.25
N GLN A 6 25.53 3.10 0.03
CA GLN A 6 26.18 4.34 0.46
C GLN A 6 27.60 4.45 -0.11
N SER A 7 28.34 3.34 -0.16
CA SER A 7 29.61 3.27 -0.88
C SER A 7 29.45 3.51 -2.39
N HIS A 8 28.41 2.95 -3.03
CA HIS A 8 28.13 3.22 -4.46
C HIS A 8 27.83 4.69 -4.71
N VAL A 9 27.07 5.35 -3.83
CA VAL A 9 26.73 6.78 -3.96
C VAL A 9 27.99 7.64 -3.82
N VAL A 10 28.84 7.38 -2.83
CA VAL A 10 30.09 8.11 -2.62
C VAL A 10 31.07 7.91 -3.79
N GLU A 11 31.26 6.67 -4.25
CA GLU A 11 32.16 6.37 -5.37
C GLU A 11 31.67 6.99 -6.68
N SER A 12 30.35 6.97 -6.91
CA SER A 12 29.73 7.55 -8.10
C SER A 12 29.69 9.08 -8.07
N SER A 13 29.83 9.70 -6.90
CA SER A 13 29.88 11.16 -6.75
C SER A 13 31.27 11.74 -7.07
N ARG A 14 32.27 10.90 -7.37
CA ARG A 14 33.60 11.36 -7.79
C ARG A 14 33.57 11.98 -9.19
N PRO A 15 34.44 12.97 -9.49
CA PRO A 15 34.50 13.59 -10.81
C PRO A 15 34.67 12.56 -11.95
N GLY A 16 33.85 12.65 -13.00
CA GLY A 16 33.89 11.76 -14.17
C GLY A 16 33.14 10.43 -14.02
N ARG A 17 32.33 10.27 -12.98
CA ARG A 17 31.44 9.11 -12.77
C ARG A 17 29.96 9.46 -13.04
N VAL A 18 29.05 8.49 -12.88
CA VAL A 18 27.63 8.61 -13.26
C VAL A 18 26.79 9.45 -12.28
N GLY A 19 27.35 9.89 -11.15
CA GLY A 19 26.69 10.74 -10.16
C GLY A 19 25.83 9.98 -9.15
N ALA A 20 25.45 10.66 -8.06
CA ALA A 20 24.59 10.10 -7.00
C ALA A 20 23.19 9.74 -7.52
N ALA A 21 22.61 10.57 -8.38
CA ALA A 21 21.26 10.40 -8.91
C ALA A 21 21.07 9.04 -9.61
N ALA A 22 21.98 8.67 -10.51
CA ALA A 22 21.90 7.41 -11.26
C ALA A 22 21.96 6.17 -10.33
N VAL A 23 22.74 6.25 -9.24
CA VAL A 23 22.83 5.17 -8.25
C VAL A 23 21.55 5.07 -7.43
N LEU A 24 20.99 6.21 -7.00
CA LEU A 24 19.72 6.25 -6.27
C LEU A 24 18.58 5.70 -7.13
N GLU A 25 18.48 6.12 -8.39
CA GLU A 25 17.47 5.62 -9.33
C GLU A 25 17.57 4.11 -9.55
N PHE A 26 18.79 3.59 -9.70
CA PHE A 26 19.04 2.17 -9.86
C PHE A 26 18.54 1.36 -8.65
N TRP A 27 18.90 1.77 -7.43
CA TRP A 27 18.50 1.05 -6.21
C TRP A 27 16.99 1.15 -5.95
N VAL A 28 16.39 2.33 -6.14
CA VAL A 28 14.92 2.50 -6.04
C VAL A 28 14.22 1.62 -7.08
N GLY A 29 14.73 1.57 -8.31
CA GLY A 29 14.20 0.73 -9.38
C GLY A 29 14.21 -0.76 -9.01
N ILE A 30 15.30 -1.26 -8.41
CA ILE A 30 15.40 -2.65 -7.96
C ILE A 30 14.42 -2.94 -6.83
N LEU A 31 14.38 -2.10 -5.80
CA LEU A 31 13.54 -2.33 -4.63
C LEU A 31 12.05 -2.27 -4.99
N THR A 32 11.66 -1.37 -5.89
CA THR A 32 10.26 -1.19 -6.32
C THR A 32 9.76 -2.26 -7.30
N GLN A 33 10.64 -3.10 -7.86
CA GLN A 33 10.25 -4.27 -8.67
C GLN A 33 9.71 -5.44 -7.85
N GLN A 34 9.96 -5.46 -6.53
CA GLN A 34 9.45 -6.52 -5.67
C GLN A 34 7.95 -6.34 -5.42
N ASN A 35 7.20 -7.44 -5.48
CA ASN A 35 5.77 -7.41 -5.17
C ASN A 35 5.54 -6.95 -3.73
N LEU A 36 4.65 -5.96 -3.54
CA LEU A 36 4.33 -5.40 -2.22
C LEU A 36 5.56 -4.88 -1.44
N TRP A 37 6.57 -4.36 -2.15
CA TRP A 37 7.81 -3.83 -1.58
C TRP A 37 7.60 -2.87 -0.40
N TYR A 38 6.52 -2.07 -0.43
CA TYR A 38 6.16 -1.11 0.62
C TYR A 38 5.60 -1.75 1.91
N ARG A 39 5.46 -3.08 1.96
CA ARG A 39 5.07 -3.86 3.17
C ARG A 39 6.26 -4.56 3.82
N ASP A 40 7.33 -4.78 3.07
CA ASP A 40 8.50 -5.48 3.57
C ASP A 40 9.34 -4.52 4.42
N LYS A 41 9.48 -4.83 5.71
CA LYS A 41 10.23 -3.99 6.66
C LYS A 41 11.70 -3.81 6.29
N THR A 42 12.33 -4.82 5.68
CA THR A 42 13.72 -4.72 5.24
C THR A 42 13.84 -3.83 4.02
N VAL A 43 12.89 -3.92 3.09
CA VAL A 43 12.84 -3.02 1.93
C VAL A 43 12.55 -1.58 2.36
N LEU A 44 11.60 -1.36 3.28
CA LEU A 44 11.30 -0.04 3.84
C LEU A 44 12.51 0.56 4.55
N PHE A 45 13.23 -0.23 5.36
CA PHE A 45 14.47 0.20 6.00
C PHE A 45 15.52 0.62 4.95
N LEU A 46 15.73 -0.18 3.90
CA LEU A 46 16.67 0.18 2.83
C LEU A 46 16.21 1.43 2.07
N MET A 47 14.91 1.56 1.80
CA MET A 47 14.33 2.71 1.14
C MET A 47 14.50 3.97 1.98
N ASP A 48 14.34 3.88 3.29
CA ASP A 48 14.58 4.99 4.23
C ASP A 48 16.03 5.50 4.14
N GLN A 49 16.99 4.59 4.12
CA GLN A 49 18.41 4.93 3.98
C GLN A 49 18.72 5.57 2.62
N ILE A 50 18.08 5.11 1.54
CA ILE A 50 18.15 5.73 0.22
C ILE A 50 17.55 7.15 0.23
N CYS A 51 16.43 7.35 0.92
CA CYS A 51 15.78 8.66 1.05
C CYS A 51 16.66 9.63 1.86
N CYS A 52 17.31 9.16 2.93
CA CYS A 52 18.29 9.92 3.70
C CYS A 52 19.48 10.36 2.83
N ALA A 53 20.02 9.44 2.02
CA ALA A 53 21.10 9.77 1.08
C ALA A 53 20.64 10.75 -0.01
N ALA A 54 19.43 10.57 -0.55
CA ALA A 54 18.85 11.49 -1.53
C ALA A 54 18.69 12.91 -0.96
N PHE A 55 18.28 13.04 0.30
CA PHE A 55 18.23 14.33 1.00
C PHE A 55 19.64 14.94 1.15
N THR A 56 20.59 14.16 1.66
CA THR A 56 21.96 14.61 1.93
C THR A 56 22.70 15.06 0.66
N HIS A 57 22.46 14.39 -0.47
CA HIS A 57 23.05 14.74 -1.76
C HIS A 57 22.20 15.71 -2.61
N HIS A 58 21.09 16.23 -2.09
CA HIS A 58 20.15 17.10 -2.81
C HIS A 58 19.61 16.48 -4.12
N GLN A 59 19.31 15.19 -4.09
CA GLN A 59 18.77 14.40 -5.21
C GLN A 59 17.38 13.82 -4.90
N GLU A 60 16.60 14.44 -4.03
CA GLU A 60 15.25 13.97 -3.65
C GLU A 60 14.32 13.79 -4.87
N GLU A 61 14.45 14.66 -5.88
CA GLU A 61 13.60 14.66 -7.06
C GLU A 61 13.67 13.34 -7.85
N CYS A 62 14.85 12.70 -7.95
CA CYS A 62 15.00 11.45 -8.71
C CYS A 62 14.24 10.29 -8.05
N VAL A 63 14.33 10.18 -6.73
CA VAL A 63 13.59 9.18 -5.94
C VAL A 63 12.10 9.50 -5.98
N GLN A 64 11.73 10.76 -5.80
CA GLN A 64 10.33 11.20 -5.79
C GLN A 64 9.64 10.92 -7.13
N LYS A 65 10.31 11.13 -8.27
CA LYS A 65 9.78 10.83 -9.61
C LYS A 65 9.42 9.35 -9.76
N LEU A 66 10.31 8.45 -9.35
CA LEU A 66 10.07 7.01 -9.42
C LEU A 66 8.92 6.57 -8.50
N LEU A 67 8.89 7.07 -7.27
CA LEU A 67 7.80 6.79 -6.34
C LEU A 67 6.46 7.33 -6.85
N TYR A 68 6.45 8.53 -7.43
CA TYR A 68 5.25 9.12 -8.01
C TYR A 68 4.74 8.31 -9.21
N GLN A 69 5.63 7.76 -10.04
CA GLN A 69 5.24 6.83 -11.12
C GLN A 69 4.60 5.56 -10.57
N GLN A 70 5.19 4.95 -9.54
CA GLN A 70 4.58 3.78 -8.87
C GLN A 70 3.22 4.13 -8.26
N HIS A 71 3.08 5.34 -7.71
CA HIS A 71 1.83 5.80 -7.12
C HIS A 71 0.74 6.01 -8.18
N LYS A 72 1.09 6.58 -9.34
CA LYS A 72 0.18 6.66 -10.50
C LYS A 72 -0.29 5.29 -10.98
N ASN A 73 0.63 4.33 -11.07
CA ASN A 73 0.28 2.95 -11.41
C ASN A 73 -0.68 2.35 -10.38
N ALA A 74 -0.44 2.57 -9.08
CA ALA A 74 -1.33 2.11 -8.02
C ALA A 74 -2.71 2.78 -8.04
N LEU A 75 -2.78 4.05 -8.45
CA LEU A 75 -4.02 4.80 -8.64
C LEU A 75 -4.79 4.42 -9.92
N GLY A 76 -4.22 3.59 -10.80
CA GLY A 76 -4.83 3.23 -12.08
C GLY A 76 -4.80 4.36 -13.13
N TYR A 77 -3.98 5.39 -12.95
CA TYR A 77 -3.75 6.42 -13.98
C TYR A 77 -2.90 5.85 -15.12
N HIS A 78 -3.55 5.14 -16.03
CA HIS A 78 -2.93 4.69 -17.28
C HIS A 78 -3.28 5.69 -18.39
N GLY A 79 -2.31 6.49 -18.80
CA GLY A 79 -2.35 7.15 -20.12
C GLY A 79 -2.28 6.07 -21.19
N ASP A 80 -3.30 6.01 -22.04
CA ASP A 80 -3.42 5.18 -23.25
C ASP A 80 -2.90 3.74 -23.15
N ARG A 81 -3.74 2.80 -22.68
CA ARG A 81 -3.85 1.40 -23.20
C ARG A 81 -4.88 0.55 -22.43
N GLY A 82 -5.76 -0.11 -23.20
CA GLY A 82 -6.50 -1.33 -22.82
C GLY A 82 -7.78 -1.16 -21.98
N LEU A 83 -8.88 -1.78 -22.43
CA LEU A 83 -10.22 -1.78 -21.80
C LEU A 83 -10.28 -2.47 -20.41
N LEU A 84 -9.15 -2.86 -19.84
CA LEU A 84 -9.02 -3.38 -18.48
C LEU A 84 -8.55 -2.33 -17.47
N SER A 85 -8.30 -1.08 -17.87
CA SER A 85 -7.96 -0.01 -16.92
C SER A 85 -9.14 0.36 -15.98
N SER A 86 -10.37 -0.04 -16.33
CA SER A 86 -11.54 0.04 -15.46
C SER A 86 -11.58 -1.05 -14.38
N LEU A 87 -10.69 -2.06 -14.42
CA LEU A 87 -10.77 -3.27 -13.60
C LEU A 87 -9.93 -3.26 -12.31
N VAL A 88 -9.24 -2.17 -12.00
CA VAL A 88 -8.57 -1.99 -10.69
C VAL A 88 -9.46 -1.24 -9.69
N GLY A 89 -10.59 -0.67 -10.14
CA GLY A 89 -11.41 0.24 -9.34
C GLY A 89 -12.27 -0.37 -8.23
N TRP A 90 -12.41 -1.70 -8.13
CA TRP A 90 -13.35 -2.33 -7.19
C TRP A 90 -12.71 -3.23 -6.12
N ILE A 91 -11.39 -3.49 -6.17
CA ILE A 91 -10.66 -4.26 -5.14
C ILE A 91 -9.77 -3.39 -4.25
N ALA A 92 -9.45 -2.16 -4.66
CA ALA A 92 -9.16 -1.12 -3.68
C ALA A 92 -10.52 -0.59 -3.20
N GLY A 93 -10.99 -1.00 -2.01
CA GLY A 93 -12.06 -0.26 -1.34
C GLY A 93 -11.69 1.23 -1.38
N ASN A 94 -12.66 2.13 -1.57
CA ASN A 94 -12.56 3.61 -1.74
C ASN A 94 -11.49 4.34 -0.89
N VAL A 95 -10.23 3.98 -1.07
CA VAL A 95 -9.10 4.32 -0.22
C VAL A 95 -7.98 4.59 -1.20
N THR A 96 -7.58 5.86 -1.27
CA THR A 96 -6.41 6.28 -2.03
C THR A 96 -5.21 5.44 -1.59
N PRO A 97 -4.62 4.62 -2.49
CA PRO A 97 -3.48 3.78 -2.18
C PRO A 97 -2.33 4.61 -1.61
N SER A 98 -1.52 4.00 -0.75
CA SER A 98 -0.34 4.61 -0.14
C SER A 98 0.76 3.59 -0.05
N PHE A 99 2.00 4.08 -0.03
CA PHE A 99 3.12 3.27 0.39
C PHE A 99 3.31 3.26 1.92
N ILE A 100 2.44 3.95 2.66
CA ILE A 100 2.37 3.92 4.12
C ILE A 100 1.09 3.19 4.51
N GLU A 101 1.21 1.97 5.04
CA GLU A 101 0.04 1.14 5.38
C GLU A 101 -0.78 1.70 6.56
N GLY A 102 -0.15 2.47 7.44
CA GLY A 102 -0.77 3.09 8.61
C GLY A 102 -0.99 4.60 8.46
N GLN A 103 -1.17 5.27 9.60
CA GLN A 103 -1.27 6.74 9.66
C GLN A 103 0.11 7.43 9.60
N SER A 104 1.16 6.72 10.03
CA SER A 104 2.53 7.20 10.15
C SER A 104 3.50 6.03 10.31
N LEU A 105 4.81 6.29 10.17
CA LEU A 105 5.89 5.36 10.53
C LEU A 105 6.86 6.08 11.48
N SER A 106 7.26 5.41 12.56
CA SER A 106 8.21 5.95 13.54
C SER A 106 9.66 5.54 13.27
N GLY A 107 9.88 4.48 12.49
CA GLY A 107 11.21 3.98 12.12
C GLY A 107 11.75 4.60 10.84
N GLU A 108 10.95 4.56 9.77
CA GLU A 108 11.35 4.94 8.42
C GLU A 108 10.92 6.37 8.06
N VAL A 109 11.40 7.35 8.83
CA VAL A 109 10.95 8.74 8.74
C VAL A 109 11.40 9.44 7.45
N TRP A 110 12.58 9.14 6.91
CA TRP A 110 13.06 9.70 5.64
C TRP A 110 12.24 9.19 4.46
N PHE A 111 11.84 7.92 4.50
CA PHE A 111 10.92 7.36 3.52
C PHE A 111 9.56 8.06 3.59
N VAL A 112 8.99 8.22 4.80
CA VAL A 112 7.72 8.92 4.98
C VAL A 112 7.79 10.36 4.47
N TRP A 113 8.89 11.06 4.74
CA TRP A 113 9.12 12.43 4.26
C TRP A 113 8.94 12.53 2.74
N LEU A 114 9.60 11.66 1.96
CA LEU A 114 9.46 11.69 0.50
C LEU A 114 8.07 11.25 0.04
N VAL A 115 7.48 10.22 0.67
CA VAL A 115 6.14 9.74 0.29
C VAL A 115 5.06 10.79 0.55
N LEU A 116 5.08 11.47 1.71
CA LEU A 116 4.10 12.52 2.01
C LEU A 116 4.28 13.76 1.12
N ASN A 117 5.52 14.16 0.82
CA ASN A 117 5.76 15.24 -0.15
C ASN A 117 5.24 14.86 -1.55
N MET A 118 5.46 13.61 -1.99
CA MET A 118 4.93 13.08 -3.25
C MET A 118 3.39 13.04 -3.27
N GLU A 119 2.75 12.49 -2.24
CA GLU A 119 1.28 12.44 -2.15
C GLU A 119 0.68 13.84 -1.99
N GLY A 120 1.45 14.80 -1.44
CA GLY A 120 1.11 16.22 -1.40
C GLY A 120 0.98 16.83 -2.79
N LEU A 121 1.86 16.47 -3.73
CA LEU A 121 1.76 16.90 -5.14
C LEU A 121 0.43 16.45 -5.76
N PHE A 122 0.02 15.21 -5.50
CA PHE A 122 -1.27 14.70 -6.01
C PHE A 122 -2.47 15.46 -5.44
N GLU A 123 -2.47 15.78 -4.14
CA GLU A 123 -3.55 16.58 -3.52
C GLU A 123 -3.61 18.01 -4.09
N GLU A 124 -2.47 18.56 -4.49
CA GLU A 124 -2.37 19.86 -5.15
C GLU A 124 -2.83 19.83 -6.62
N GLU A 125 -2.33 18.87 -7.40
CA GLU A 125 -2.70 18.70 -8.82
C GLU A 125 -4.19 18.42 -8.99
N SER A 126 -4.77 17.61 -8.09
CA SER A 126 -6.20 17.31 -8.08
C SER A 126 -7.08 18.49 -7.62
N GLN A 127 -6.47 19.57 -7.10
CA GLN A 127 -7.15 20.72 -6.49
C GLN A 127 -8.01 20.34 -5.27
N LEU A 128 -7.87 19.12 -4.75
CA LEU A 128 -8.72 18.58 -3.70
C LEU A 128 -8.71 19.46 -2.45
N ARG A 129 -7.51 19.77 -1.95
CA ARG A 129 -7.36 20.58 -0.74
C ARG A 129 -8.06 21.93 -0.89
N ARG A 130 -7.89 22.58 -2.05
CA ARG A 130 -8.48 23.88 -2.35
C ARG A 130 -10.01 23.82 -2.33
N CYS A 131 -10.61 22.78 -2.90
CA CYS A 131 -12.06 22.60 -2.84
C CYS A 131 -12.56 22.33 -1.42
N VAL A 132 -11.84 21.52 -0.62
CA VAL A 132 -12.22 21.26 0.78
C VAL A 132 -12.14 22.54 1.62
N GLU A 133 -11.07 23.32 1.48
CA GLU A 133 -10.91 24.62 2.16
C GLU A 133 -12.05 25.58 1.80
N HIS A 134 -12.43 25.64 0.51
CA HIS A 134 -13.56 26.45 0.06
C HIS A 134 -14.89 26.03 0.69
N GLU A 135 -15.21 24.74 0.69
CA GLU A 135 -16.44 24.24 1.33
C GLU A 135 -16.44 24.48 2.85
N LEU A 136 -15.28 24.36 3.51
CA LEU A 136 -15.13 24.65 4.94
C LEU A 136 -15.31 26.14 5.28
N LEU A 137 -15.01 27.04 4.35
CA LEU A 137 -15.15 28.48 4.54
C LEU A 137 -16.54 29.00 4.14
N SER A 138 -17.19 28.38 3.15
CA SER A 138 -18.51 28.79 2.69
C SER A 138 -19.61 28.50 3.72
N GLU A 139 -19.51 27.39 4.46
CA GLU A 139 -20.48 26.98 5.47
C GLU A 139 -19.85 26.79 6.86
N SER A 140 -20.18 27.66 7.81
CA SER A 140 -19.59 27.63 9.17
C SER A 140 -19.91 26.35 9.96
N ASN A 141 -20.99 25.64 9.65
CA ASN A 141 -21.41 24.43 10.40
C ASN A 141 -21.07 23.10 9.70
N ILE A 142 -20.45 23.14 8.52
CA ILE A 142 -20.08 21.92 7.80
C ILE A 142 -18.93 21.20 8.51
N SER A 143 -19.01 19.86 8.58
CA SER A 143 -17.90 19.04 9.08
C SER A 143 -16.84 18.79 8.00
N PRO A 144 -15.56 18.53 8.36
CA PRO A 144 -14.51 18.16 7.40
C PRO A 144 -14.89 16.98 6.51
N ASP A 145 -15.56 15.95 7.05
CA ASP A 145 -16.05 14.82 6.28
C ASP A 145 -17.08 15.23 5.22
N GLN A 146 -17.99 16.14 5.55
CA GLN A 146 -19.00 16.64 4.62
C GLN A 146 -18.36 17.54 3.54
N ALA A 147 -17.44 18.42 3.94
CA ALA A 147 -16.68 19.26 3.01
C ALA A 147 -15.88 18.41 2.01
N LEU A 148 -15.23 17.34 2.49
CA LEU A 148 -14.52 16.39 1.64
C LEU A 148 -15.45 15.69 0.65
N LYS A 149 -16.61 15.18 1.11
CA LYS A 149 -17.59 14.54 0.22
C LYS A 149 -18.09 15.48 -0.88
N ARG A 150 -18.36 16.75 -0.54
CA ARG A 150 -18.78 17.76 -1.53
C ARG A 150 -17.65 18.09 -2.52
N ALA A 151 -16.43 18.24 -2.03
CA ALA A 151 -15.25 18.47 -2.88
C ALA A 151 -15.02 17.29 -3.86
N GLN A 152 -15.17 16.05 -3.39
CA GLN A 152 -15.06 14.85 -4.21
C GLN A 152 -16.15 14.78 -5.30
N GLN A 153 -17.40 15.09 -4.94
CA GLN A 153 -18.50 15.16 -5.91
C GLN A 153 -18.27 16.24 -6.96
N ARG A 154 -17.74 17.40 -6.57
CA ARG A 154 -17.46 18.53 -7.46
C ARG A 154 -16.32 18.24 -8.42
N LEU A 155 -15.23 17.64 -7.92
CA LEU A 155 -14.02 17.38 -8.70
C LEU A 155 -14.09 16.09 -9.52
N LYS A 156 -15.06 15.20 -9.23
CA LYS A 156 -15.22 13.90 -9.92
C LYS A 156 -13.92 13.10 -9.97
N LEU A 157 -13.19 13.07 -8.85
CA LEU A 157 -11.90 12.38 -8.78
C LEU A 157 -12.09 10.87 -9.03
N PRO A 158 -11.22 10.22 -9.82
CA PRO A 158 -11.31 8.79 -10.10
C PRO A 158 -11.10 7.94 -8.84
N VAL A 159 -10.33 8.45 -7.88
CA VAL A 159 -10.10 7.83 -6.57
C VAL A 159 -10.40 8.85 -5.48
N ALA A 160 -11.31 8.50 -4.56
CA ALA A 160 -11.74 9.36 -3.46
C ALA A 160 -10.90 9.07 -2.19
N PRO A 161 -10.08 10.01 -1.69
CA PRO A 161 -9.36 9.81 -0.42
C PRO A 161 -10.31 9.84 0.77
N SER A 162 -10.02 9.04 1.80
CA SER A 162 -10.69 9.21 3.09
C SER A 162 -10.17 10.47 3.80
N LEU A 163 -10.92 10.95 4.81
CA LEU A 163 -10.55 12.17 5.54
C LEU A 163 -9.14 12.11 6.14
N GLN A 164 -8.79 10.98 6.76
CA GLN A 164 -7.46 10.73 7.34
C GLN A 164 -6.32 10.82 6.32
N ARG A 165 -6.63 10.72 5.02
CA ARG A 165 -5.63 10.76 3.94
C ARG A 165 -5.33 12.18 3.46
N LEU A 166 -6.06 13.19 3.94
CA LEU A 166 -5.70 14.60 3.69
C LEU A 166 -4.37 14.92 4.38
N GLN A 167 -3.50 15.67 3.69
CA GLN A 167 -2.13 15.89 4.14
C GLN A 167 -2.07 16.55 5.53
N VAL A 168 -3.06 17.39 5.90
CA VAL A 168 -3.12 18.03 7.22
C VAL A 168 -3.14 17.00 8.37
N TYR A 169 -3.88 15.90 8.23
CA TYR A 169 -3.93 14.85 9.26
C TYR A 169 -2.73 13.92 9.18
N ARG A 170 -2.19 13.69 7.98
CA ARG A 170 -1.04 12.80 7.80
C ARG A 170 0.24 13.41 8.36
N TRP A 171 0.50 14.68 8.08
CA TRP A 171 1.61 15.41 8.69
C TRP A 171 1.43 15.54 10.21
N ALA A 172 0.20 15.71 10.71
CA ALA A 172 -0.10 15.66 12.15
C ALA A 172 0.27 14.29 12.78
N CYS A 173 -0.20 13.18 12.20
CA CYS A 173 0.10 11.84 12.71
C CYS A 173 1.60 11.52 12.61
N GLN A 174 2.28 12.00 11.55
CA GLN A 174 3.72 11.82 11.40
C GLN A 174 4.52 12.65 12.42
N ALA A 175 4.09 13.88 12.72
CA ALA A 175 4.71 14.72 13.74
C ALA A 175 4.66 14.07 15.13
N LEU A 176 3.57 13.37 15.46
CA LEU A 176 3.45 12.60 16.70
C LEU A 176 4.34 11.36 16.73
N ALA A 177 4.43 10.63 15.62
CA ALA A 177 5.16 9.37 15.54
C ALA A 177 6.68 9.55 15.40
N THR A 178 7.14 10.71 14.95
CA THR A 178 8.56 10.98 14.71
C THR A 178 9.32 11.08 16.05
N PRO A 179 10.44 10.35 16.23
CA PRO A 179 11.25 10.42 17.46
C PRO A 179 11.78 11.84 17.73
N PRO A 180 11.90 12.24 19.01
CA PRO A 180 12.34 13.59 19.39
C PRO A 180 13.79 13.91 18.96
N ASP A 181 14.62 12.89 18.81
CA ASP A 181 16.02 13.02 18.37
C ASP A 181 16.18 12.96 16.85
N HIS A 182 15.11 12.70 16.08
CA HIS A 182 15.22 12.50 14.63
C HIS A 182 15.51 13.82 13.89
N PRO A 183 16.51 13.89 12.98
CA PRO A 183 16.92 15.15 12.32
C PRO A 183 15.82 15.85 11.51
N LEU A 184 14.88 15.09 10.92
CA LEU A 184 13.75 15.65 10.16
C LEU A 184 12.61 16.23 10.99
N LEU A 185 12.57 16.00 12.31
CA LEU A 185 11.43 16.38 13.14
C LEU A 185 11.02 17.87 12.98
N PRO A 186 11.94 18.85 12.99
CA PRO A 186 11.58 20.25 12.79
C PRO A 186 10.91 20.51 11.43
N LEU A 187 11.35 19.84 10.37
CA LEU A 187 10.77 19.97 9.04
C LEU A 187 9.38 19.30 8.93
N VAL A 188 9.18 18.17 9.61
CA VAL A 188 7.86 17.51 9.70
C VAL A 188 6.85 18.46 10.35
N TRP A 189 7.26 19.14 11.44
CA TRP A 189 6.44 20.16 12.08
C TRP A 189 6.22 21.40 11.20
N GLN A 190 7.25 21.85 10.47
CA GLN A 190 7.12 22.94 9.50
C GLN A 190 6.02 22.62 8.46
N LYS A 191 6.03 21.41 7.87
CA LYS A 191 5.01 20.98 6.89
C LYS A 191 3.61 20.90 7.49
N PHE A 192 3.46 20.39 8.71
CA PHE A 192 2.18 20.40 9.40
C PHE A 192 1.66 21.82 9.64
N LEU A 193 2.50 22.72 10.17
CA LEU A 193 2.13 24.09 10.48
C LEU A 193 1.80 24.90 9.22
N GLN A 194 2.48 24.64 8.10
CA GLN A 194 2.15 25.23 6.78
C GLN A 194 0.74 24.86 6.30
N LEU A 195 0.20 23.73 6.75
CA LEU A 195 -1.17 23.31 6.43
C LEU A 195 -2.17 23.83 7.47
N TYR A 196 -1.80 23.81 8.75
CA TYR A 196 -2.66 24.22 9.86
C TYR A 196 -2.82 25.75 9.98
N LEU A 197 -1.76 26.51 9.73
CA LEU A 197 -1.75 27.98 9.78
C LEU A 197 -1.91 28.62 8.40
N ARG A 198 -2.28 27.84 7.38
CA ARG A 198 -2.56 28.36 6.04
C ARG A 198 -3.71 29.37 6.10
N GLN A 199 -3.55 30.48 5.38
CA GLN A 199 -4.62 31.43 5.13
C GLN A 199 -5.13 31.28 3.69
N PRO A 200 -6.33 30.71 3.47
CA PRO A 200 -6.97 30.72 2.17
C PRO A 200 -7.38 32.17 1.86
N GLY A 201 -6.60 32.85 1.01
CA GLY A 201 -6.72 34.28 0.74
C GLY A 201 -7.67 34.67 -0.41
N PRO A 202 -7.63 35.96 -0.86
CA PRO A 202 -8.50 36.50 -1.91
C PRO A 202 -8.22 35.99 -3.33
N GLU A 203 -7.14 35.23 -3.54
CA GLU A 203 -6.84 34.53 -4.80
C GLU A 203 -7.96 33.57 -5.27
N TYR A 204 -8.92 33.28 -4.38
CA TYR A 204 -10.00 32.31 -4.57
C TYR A 204 -11.41 32.94 -4.50
N GLY A 205 -11.53 34.27 -4.49
CA GLY A 205 -12.82 34.97 -4.38
C GLY A 205 -13.46 34.93 -2.98
N LEU A 206 -12.69 34.53 -1.97
CA LEU A 206 -13.08 34.50 -0.56
C LEU A 206 -12.58 35.76 0.17
N ALA A 207 -13.31 36.21 1.21
CA ALA A 207 -12.86 37.31 2.03
C ALA A 207 -11.57 36.93 2.79
N ALA A 208 -10.65 37.89 2.96
CA ALA A 208 -9.45 37.68 3.77
C ALA A 208 -9.86 37.27 5.19
N GLY A 209 -9.39 36.10 5.62
CA GLY A 209 -9.78 35.45 6.88
C GLY A 209 -8.57 34.95 7.67
N GLY A 210 -8.84 34.51 8.90
CA GLY A 210 -7.83 33.84 9.74
C GLY A 210 -7.42 32.47 9.19
N CYS A 211 -6.50 31.80 9.89
CA CYS A 211 -6.02 30.48 9.47
C CYS A 211 -7.13 29.41 9.42
N ILE A 212 -6.98 28.43 8.52
CA ILE A 212 -8.00 27.39 8.28
C ILE A 212 -7.93 26.20 9.25
N GLY A 213 -6.80 26.01 9.95
CA GLY A 213 -6.49 24.80 10.71
C GLY A 213 -7.58 24.36 11.68
N LYS A 214 -8.13 25.27 12.49
CA LYS A 214 -9.18 24.91 13.46
C LYS A 214 -10.42 24.29 12.80
N ARG A 215 -10.74 24.66 11.56
CA ARG A 215 -11.88 24.11 10.82
C ARG A 215 -11.72 22.62 10.54
N PHE A 216 -10.50 22.17 10.27
CA PHE A 216 -10.18 20.75 10.06
C PHE A 216 -10.28 19.93 11.37
N PHE A 217 -10.03 20.53 12.53
CA PHE A 217 -10.01 19.81 13.82
C PHE A 217 -11.24 20.09 14.69
N GLN A 218 -12.27 20.74 14.15
CA GLN A 218 -13.48 21.10 14.89
C GLN A 218 -14.38 19.89 15.22
N ALA A 219 -14.27 18.80 14.45
CA ALA A 219 -14.97 17.56 14.73
C ALA A 219 -14.40 16.88 15.99
N SER A 220 -15.28 16.37 16.85
CA SER A 220 -14.92 15.74 18.14
C SER A 220 -13.94 14.56 18.00
N SER A 221 -13.94 13.88 16.85
CA SER A 221 -13.02 12.77 16.54
C SER A 221 -11.55 13.19 16.39
N TYR A 222 -11.25 14.44 16.02
CA TYR A 222 -9.88 14.93 15.80
C TYR A 222 -9.45 16.00 16.81
N ALA A 223 -10.32 16.39 17.74
CA ALA A 223 -9.97 17.29 18.83
C ALA A 223 -8.90 16.70 19.76
N ALA A 224 -8.92 15.38 19.97
CA ALA A 224 -7.89 14.66 20.72
C ALA A 224 -6.52 14.76 20.03
N LEU A 225 -6.47 14.56 18.71
CA LEU A 225 -5.23 14.66 17.93
C LEU A 225 -4.55 16.02 18.08
N LEU A 226 -5.31 17.11 18.08
CA LEU A 226 -4.77 18.45 18.28
C LEU A 226 -4.24 18.67 19.71
N LYS A 227 -4.88 18.05 20.71
CA LYS A 227 -4.39 18.08 22.09
C LYS A 227 -3.06 17.32 22.22
N ASP A 228 -2.98 16.14 21.61
CA ASP A 228 -1.78 15.31 21.62
C ASP A 228 -0.61 16.02 20.92
N LEU A 229 -0.88 16.74 19.82
CA LEU A 229 0.13 17.58 19.15
C LEU A 229 0.68 18.66 20.07
N ARG A 230 -0.18 19.36 20.84
CA ARG A 230 0.29 20.37 21.80
C ARG A 230 1.15 19.76 22.90
N GLN A 231 0.73 18.62 23.43
CA GLN A 231 1.54 17.88 24.41
C GLN A 231 2.89 17.46 23.80
N ARG A 232 2.89 17.00 22.55
CA ARG A 232 4.11 16.56 21.85
C ARG A 232 5.12 17.68 21.67
N ILE A 233 4.67 18.91 21.39
CA ILE A 233 5.57 20.09 21.31
C ILE A 233 6.32 20.27 22.63
N GLN A 234 5.62 20.15 23.76
CA GLN A 234 6.24 20.27 25.08
C GLN A 234 7.25 19.15 25.34
N GLU A 235 6.89 17.90 25.06
CA GLU A 235 7.79 16.73 25.23
C GLU A 235 9.09 16.88 24.43
N VAL A 236 8.99 17.35 23.17
CA VAL A 236 10.16 17.57 22.31
C VAL A 236 11.01 18.74 22.83
N SER A 237 10.37 19.81 23.28
CA SER A 237 11.07 20.94 23.91
C SER A 237 11.83 20.51 25.17
N ASP A 238 11.19 19.73 26.05
CA ASP A 238 11.82 19.19 27.27
C ASP A 238 13.00 18.27 26.95
N PHE A 239 12.87 17.44 25.91
CA PHE A 239 13.96 16.58 25.42
C PHE A 239 15.18 17.42 24.97
N HIS A 240 14.99 18.40 24.09
CA HIS A 240 16.10 19.23 23.63
C HIS A 240 16.65 20.13 24.74
N HIS A 241 15.82 20.57 25.69
CA HIS A 241 16.29 21.29 26.87
C HIS A 241 17.22 20.40 27.71
N ALA A 242 16.82 19.16 28.01
CA ALA A 242 17.66 18.21 28.74
C ALA A 242 18.97 17.92 27.98
N ALA A 243 18.91 17.69 26.67
CA ALA A 243 20.08 17.44 25.83
C ALA A 243 21.04 18.65 25.79
N SER A 244 20.52 19.89 25.79
CA SER A 244 21.33 21.11 25.82
C SER A 244 22.15 21.26 27.11
N GLN A 245 21.64 20.73 28.23
CA GLN A 245 22.29 20.76 29.55
C GLN A 245 23.23 19.58 29.77
N ALA A 246 22.92 18.39 29.24
CA ALA A 246 23.69 17.17 29.41
C ALA A 246 25.13 17.27 28.85
N LEU A 247 25.35 18.14 27.88
CA LEU A 247 26.62 18.33 27.18
C LEU A 247 27.53 19.41 27.81
N ARG A 248 27.05 20.13 28.84
CA ARG A 248 27.84 21.11 29.60
C ARG A 248 28.54 20.46 30.80
N VAL A 249 29.45 19.52 30.56
CA VAL A 249 30.42 19.11 31.60
C VAL A 249 31.52 20.19 31.65
N PRO A 250 31.73 20.89 32.78
CA PRO A 250 32.81 21.87 32.88
C PRO A 250 34.18 21.17 32.76
N PRO A 251 35.21 21.78 32.14
CA PRO A 251 36.55 21.24 32.24
C PRO A 251 36.95 21.22 33.71
N LEU A 252 37.33 20.06 34.24
CA LEU A 252 37.99 20.01 35.55
C LEU A 252 39.30 20.79 35.44
N ASN A 253 39.30 21.97 36.07
CA ASN A 253 40.41 22.68 36.68
C ASN A 253 41.83 22.31 36.21
N THR A 254 42.51 23.26 35.56
CA THR A 254 43.98 23.35 35.67
C THR A 254 44.37 23.50 37.15
N PRO A 255 45.47 22.84 37.57
CA PRO A 255 46.70 23.62 37.71
C PRO A 255 47.97 22.87 37.25
N SER A 256 48.90 23.65 36.68
CA SER A 256 50.37 23.50 36.66
C SER A 256 51.00 22.10 36.81
N SER A 257 51.79 21.67 35.82
CA SER A 257 53.27 21.72 35.83
C SER A 257 53.84 20.77 34.76
N ASP A 258 54.95 21.19 34.17
CA ASP A 258 55.79 20.50 33.18
C ASP A 258 55.85 18.96 33.29
N THR A 259 55.57 18.25 32.20
CA THR A 259 56.44 17.16 31.71
C THR A 259 56.03 16.70 30.30
N GLN A 260 57.03 16.60 29.42
CA GLN A 260 56.94 15.96 28.11
C GLN A 260 56.59 14.47 28.28
N GLY A 261 55.69 13.93 27.45
CA GLY A 261 55.36 12.52 27.44
C GLY A 261 54.43 12.11 26.30
N GLU A 262 55.05 11.54 25.27
CA GLU A 262 54.55 10.61 24.24
C GLU A 262 53.03 10.42 24.06
N GLU A 263 52.55 10.80 22.87
CA GLU A 263 51.24 10.43 22.34
C GLU A 263 51.25 8.95 21.89
N THR A 264 50.67 8.07 22.69
CA THR A 264 50.14 6.78 22.23
C THR A 264 48.73 6.98 21.63
N PRO A 265 48.46 6.66 20.35
CA PRO A 265 47.11 6.67 19.81
C PRO A 265 46.46 5.30 20.08
N GLY A 266 45.81 5.17 21.23
CA GLY A 266 45.09 3.96 21.60
C GLY A 266 43.88 4.26 22.48
N ASN A 267 42.69 4.08 21.93
CA ASN A 267 41.40 3.93 22.60
C ASN A 267 40.84 5.14 23.39
N ALA A 268 40.08 5.98 22.68
CA ALA A 268 38.62 6.10 22.83
C ALA A 268 38.13 7.14 21.81
N GLN A 269 37.51 6.68 20.70
CA GLN A 269 36.81 7.59 19.81
C GLN A 269 35.69 8.28 20.61
N PRO A 270 35.56 9.61 20.59
CA PRO A 270 34.44 10.26 21.26
C PRO A 270 33.14 9.81 20.58
N LEU A 271 32.20 9.33 21.40
CA LEU A 271 30.78 9.24 21.04
C LEU A 271 30.38 10.59 20.43
N TYR A 272 29.76 10.59 19.25
CA TYR A 272 29.27 11.82 18.63
C TYR A 272 28.31 12.54 19.59
N LEU A 273 28.62 13.79 19.91
CA LEU A 273 27.79 14.67 20.73
C LEU A 273 27.26 15.78 19.83
N THR A 274 25.94 15.86 19.69
CA THR A 274 25.23 16.90 18.95
C THR A 274 25.56 18.29 19.50
N SER A 275 25.58 19.32 18.65
CA SER A 275 25.91 20.68 19.11
C SER A 275 24.90 21.18 20.17
N PRO A 276 25.33 21.57 21.39
CA PRO A 276 24.43 22.11 22.42
C PRO A 276 23.68 23.37 21.97
N GLN A 277 24.24 24.09 20.99
CA GLN A 277 23.65 25.28 20.39
C GLN A 277 22.42 24.91 19.55
N LEU A 278 22.49 23.84 18.75
CA LEU A 278 21.36 23.36 17.96
C LEU A 278 20.20 22.96 18.88
N HIS A 279 20.48 22.23 19.96
CA HIS A 279 19.45 21.88 20.95
C HIS A 279 18.81 23.12 21.59
N SER A 280 19.59 24.17 21.86
CA SER A 280 19.05 25.43 22.40
C SER A 280 18.14 26.15 21.39
N GLU A 281 18.51 26.16 20.11
CA GLU A 281 17.68 26.70 19.04
C GLU A 281 16.40 25.89 18.79
N LEU A 282 16.46 24.56 18.94
CA LEU A 282 15.29 23.69 18.85
C LEU A 282 14.31 23.94 19.99
N VAL A 283 14.77 24.13 21.24
CA VAL A 283 13.91 24.55 22.35
C VAL A 283 13.18 25.86 22.01
N ARG A 284 13.91 26.84 21.47
CA ARG A 284 13.34 28.12 21.03
C ARG A 284 12.29 27.93 19.95
N LEU A 285 12.58 27.13 18.92
CA LEU A 285 11.68 26.84 17.80
C LEU A 285 10.39 26.15 18.25
N PHE A 286 10.49 25.09 19.06
CA PHE A 286 9.32 24.39 19.58
C PHE A 286 8.50 25.25 20.56
N GLY A 287 9.15 26.15 21.31
CA GLY A 287 8.46 27.19 22.08
C GLY A 287 7.62 28.12 21.19
N VAL A 288 8.16 28.54 20.05
CA VAL A 288 7.42 29.34 19.05
C VAL A 288 6.23 28.55 18.49
N PHE A 289 6.40 27.26 18.19
CA PHE A 289 5.30 26.42 17.72
C PHE A 289 4.17 26.27 18.74
N ALA A 290 4.51 26.16 20.02
CA ALA A 290 3.52 26.15 21.11
C ALA A 290 2.71 27.45 21.12
N LEU A 291 3.39 28.60 21.06
CA LEU A 291 2.75 29.92 21.00
C LEU A 291 1.77 30.03 19.82
N TRP A 292 2.17 29.62 18.63
CA TRP A 292 1.32 29.66 17.44
C TRP A 292 0.09 28.73 17.53
N MET A 293 0.24 27.58 18.19
CA MET A 293 -0.84 26.61 18.35
C MET A 293 -1.86 27.01 19.42
N ASP A 294 -1.39 27.68 20.48
CA ASP A 294 -2.21 28.13 21.61
C ASP A 294 -2.93 29.45 21.30
N ASP A 295 -2.34 30.33 20.48
CA ASP A 295 -2.96 31.60 20.13
C ASP A 295 -4.16 31.41 19.19
N GLY A 296 -5.34 31.45 19.80
CA GLY A 296 -6.59 31.34 19.07
C GLY A 296 -6.95 32.55 18.21
N THR A 297 -6.24 33.68 18.31
CA THR A 297 -6.49 34.90 17.54
C THR A 297 -6.01 34.76 16.09
N LEU A 298 -4.87 34.07 15.87
CA LEU A 298 -4.34 33.73 14.54
C LEU A 298 -5.37 33.03 13.63
N GLN A 299 -6.34 32.34 14.24
CA GLN A 299 -7.36 31.57 13.55
C GLN A 299 -8.67 32.36 13.29
N LYS A 300 -8.85 33.55 13.88
CA LYS A 300 -10.12 34.29 13.88
C LYS A 300 -10.18 35.45 12.90
N GLN A 301 -9.07 36.17 12.69
CA GLN A 301 -9.01 37.37 11.85
C GLN A 301 -7.67 37.44 11.11
N GLU A 302 -7.59 38.27 10.08
CA GLU A 302 -6.33 38.57 9.41
C GLU A 302 -5.42 39.34 10.39
N VAL A 303 -4.31 38.71 10.78
CA VAL A 303 -3.38 39.26 11.77
C VAL A 303 -2.34 40.11 11.07
N PHE A 304 -2.18 41.35 11.52
CA PHE A 304 -1.10 42.22 11.04
C PHE A 304 0.23 41.80 11.69
N LEU A 305 0.95 40.91 11.01
CA LEU A 305 2.17 40.26 11.49
C LEU A 305 3.23 41.21 12.11
N PRO A 306 3.48 42.43 11.58
CA PRO A 306 4.45 43.34 12.16
C PRO A 306 4.12 43.86 13.57
N THR A 307 2.88 43.69 14.05
CA THR A 307 2.47 44.09 15.41
C THR A 307 2.59 42.98 16.45
N LEU A 308 2.94 41.76 16.04
CA LEU A 308 3.12 40.65 16.96
C LEU A 308 4.39 40.83 17.81
N PRO A 309 4.39 40.33 19.07
CA PRO A 309 5.60 40.30 19.89
C PRO A 309 6.74 39.56 19.18
N PRO A 310 8.01 39.92 19.45
CA PRO A 310 9.17 39.28 18.81
C PRO A 310 9.24 37.77 19.06
N GLU A 311 8.67 37.31 20.17
CA GLU A 311 8.53 35.90 20.57
C GLU A 311 7.75 35.06 19.54
N TYR A 312 6.90 35.68 18.71
CA TYR A 312 6.14 34.99 17.67
C TYR A 312 6.96 34.70 16.41
N GLU A 313 8.18 35.22 16.28
CA GLU A 313 9.00 35.07 15.06
C GLU A 313 8.20 35.42 13.81
N ALA A 314 7.67 36.66 13.76
CA ALA A 314 6.70 37.12 12.76
C ALA A 314 7.13 36.85 11.31
N HIS A 315 8.45 36.87 11.04
CA HIS A 315 8.98 36.51 9.73
C HIS A 315 8.69 35.05 9.36
N ARG A 316 9.06 34.09 10.23
CA ARG A 316 8.80 32.66 9.99
C ARG A 316 7.31 32.33 9.97
N LEU A 317 6.53 32.99 10.84
CA LEU A 317 5.07 32.87 10.82
C LEU A 317 4.50 33.31 9.46
N ALA A 318 4.99 34.41 8.88
CA ALA A 318 4.62 34.84 7.53
C ALA A 318 4.95 33.77 6.47
N GLN A 319 6.16 33.18 6.53
CA GLN A 319 6.57 32.12 5.61
C GLN A 319 5.63 30.91 5.67
N VAL A 320 5.22 30.52 6.88
CA VAL A 320 4.28 29.41 7.11
C VAL A 320 2.88 29.74 6.58
N MET A 321 2.35 30.92 6.91
CA MET A 321 0.99 31.35 6.50
C MET A 321 0.86 31.54 4.99
N GLN A 322 1.91 32.02 4.33
CA GLN A 322 1.99 32.23 2.88
C GLN A 322 2.47 31.00 2.10
N ARG A 323 2.71 29.88 2.77
CA ARG A 323 3.12 28.61 2.16
C ARG A 323 4.42 28.70 1.35
N GLN A 324 5.40 29.43 1.86
CA GLN A 324 6.74 29.43 1.26
C GLN A 324 7.38 28.05 1.42
N GLN A 325 7.90 27.47 0.33
CA GLN A 325 8.38 26.08 0.28
C GLN A 325 9.83 25.90 0.78
N GLU A 326 10.48 26.98 1.22
CA GLU A 326 11.85 26.93 1.71
C GLU A 326 11.94 26.12 3.02
N LEU A 327 12.80 25.11 3.04
CA LEU A 327 13.02 24.25 4.20
C LEU A 327 13.98 24.94 5.18
N TRP A 328 13.67 24.90 6.47
CA TRP A 328 14.53 25.46 7.51
C TRP A 328 15.68 24.50 7.87
N LEU A 329 16.63 24.35 6.94
CA LEU A 329 17.76 23.42 7.06
C LEU A 329 18.72 23.76 8.21
N GLU A 330 18.65 24.98 8.76
CA GLU A 330 19.42 25.42 9.93
C GLU A 330 19.05 24.67 11.22
N TYR A 331 17.89 24.01 11.27
CA TYR A 331 17.45 23.21 12.41
C TYR A 331 17.72 21.71 12.23
N ILE A 332 18.38 21.31 11.14
CA ILE A 332 18.77 19.92 10.90
C ILE A 332 20.17 19.69 11.45
N ASP A 333 20.34 18.58 12.15
CA ASP A 333 21.64 18.13 12.62
C ASP A 333 22.49 17.55 11.47
N GLN A 334 23.13 18.44 10.71
CA GLN A 334 23.98 18.05 9.59
C GLN A 334 25.23 17.27 10.03
N GLU A 335 25.73 17.58 11.23
CA GLU A 335 26.90 16.90 11.79
C GLU A 335 26.59 15.44 12.11
N ARG A 336 25.42 15.15 12.68
CA ARG A 336 24.92 13.79 12.90
C ARG A 336 24.79 13.02 11.60
N LEU A 337 24.20 13.61 10.57
CA LEU A 337 24.05 12.97 9.25
C LEU A 337 25.41 12.58 8.65
N GLN A 338 26.39 13.47 8.73
CA GLN A 338 27.76 13.19 8.27
C GLN A 338 28.47 12.14 9.13
N TYR A 339 28.16 12.06 10.42
CA TYR A 339 28.70 11.03 11.30
C TYR A 339 28.13 9.66 10.96
N ASP A 340 26.80 9.56 10.86
CA ASP A 340 26.08 8.31 10.53
C ASP A 340 26.55 7.76 9.16
N GLU A 341 26.72 8.64 8.16
CA GLU A 341 27.29 8.28 6.86
C GLU A 341 28.72 7.71 6.99
N ARG A 342 29.59 8.38 7.75
CA ARG A 342 30.97 7.92 7.98
C ARG A 342 31.01 6.59 8.73
N GLU A 343 30.13 6.39 9.70
CA GLU A 343 30.04 5.13 10.45
C GLU A 343 29.67 3.98 9.50
N VAL A 344 28.63 4.16 8.68
CA VAL A 344 28.19 3.16 7.70
C VAL A 344 29.29 2.83 6.69
N LEU A 345 30.05 3.82 6.21
CA LEU A 345 31.20 3.62 5.34
C LEU A 345 32.35 2.89 6.05
N SER A 346 32.62 3.21 7.32
CA SER A 346 33.66 2.52 8.10
C SER A 346 33.35 1.03 8.31
N LEU A 347 32.06 0.69 8.44
CA LEU A 347 31.61 -0.71 8.51
C LEU A 347 31.85 -1.42 7.18
N TRP A 348 31.68 -0.74 6.05
CA TRP A 348 32.02 -1.31 4.74
C TRP A 348 33.51 -1.59 4.61
N GLU A 349 34.36 -0.66 5.01
CA GLU A 349 35.81 -0.83 4.99
C GLU A 349 36.24 -2.01 5.87
N LYS A 350 35.61 -2.19 7.05
CA LYS A 350 35.82 -3.37 7.92
C LYS A 350 35.41 -4.67 7.23
N VAL A 351 34.25 -4.71 6.57
CA VAL A 351 33.79 -5.90 5.83
C VAL A 351 34.71 -6.22 4.64
N GLN A 352 35.26 -5.20 3.96
CA GLN A 352 36.23 -5.40 2.87
C GLN A 352 37.61 -5.84 3.36
N SER A 353 37.99 -5.45 4.58
CA SER A 353 39.29 -5.75 5.19
C SER A 353 39.30 -7.01 6.05
N GLU A 354 38.15 -7.64 6.30
CA GLU A 354 38.08 -8.94 6.98
C GLU A 354 38.87 -10.01 6.19
N PRO A 355 39.85 -10.68 6.82
CA PRO A 355 40.63 -11.70 6.14
C PRO A 355 39.75 -12.90 5.77
N THR A 356 39.96 -13.42 4.56
CA THR A 356 39.22 -14.53 3.91
C THR A 356 39.27 -15.88 4.66
N PHE A 357 39.72 -15.93 5.92
CA PHE A 357 39.98 -17.14 6.68
C PHE A 357 38.76 -17.69 7.45
N LEU A 358 37.62 -16.98 7.46
CA LEU A 358 36.39 -17.40 8.15
C LEU A 358 35.20 -17.73 7.22
N GLN A 359 35.40 -17.74 5.89
CA GLN A 359 34.38 -18.26 4.97
C GLN A 359 34.34 -19.79 5.03
N PRO A 360 33.16 -20.42 5.16
CA PRO A 360 33.03 -21.87 5.05
C PRO A 360 33.50 -22.29 3.65
N GLN A 361 34.39 -23.28 3.61
CA GLN A 361 35.10 -23.72 2.42
C GLN A 361 34.15 -24.10 1.27
N SER A 362 34.10 -23.28 0.23
CA SER A 362 33.86 -23.74 -1.13
C SER A 362 35.22 -24.10 -1.77
N PRO A 363 35.35 -25.21 -2.50
CA PRO A 363 36.64 -25.76 -2.87
C PRO A 363 37.45 -24.85 -3.80
N ASP A 364 38.74 -24.79 -3.47
CA ASP A 364 39.88 -24.12 -4.08
C ASP A 364 39.88 -24.02 -5.61
N LEU A 365 40.16 -22.81 -6.12
CA LEU A 365 40.82 -22.66 -7.42
C LEU A 365 41.77 -21.46 -7.55
N PHE A 366 41.99 -20.67 -6.49
CA PHE A 366 42.84 -19.46 -6.58
C PHE A 366 43.68 -19.21 -5.33
N LYS A 367 44.54 -20.17 -4.96
CA LYS A 367 45.71 -19.90 -4.10
C LYS A 367 46.93 -20.66 -4.60
N SER A 368 47.55 -20.13 -5.64
CA SER A 368 48.98 -20.29 -5.91
C SER A 368 49.46 -19.08 -6.70
N ASP A 369 50.73 -18.75 -6.52
CA ASP A 369 51.52 -17.80 -7.32
C ASP A 369 51.69 -16.39 -6.71
N PHE A 370 52.02 -16.37 -5.41
CA PHE A 370 52.96 -15.38 -4.88
C PHE A 370 54.38 -15.87 -5.17
N CYS A 371 54.84 -15.65 -6.41
CA CYS A 371 56.25 -15.56 -6.84
C CYS A 371 56.27 -15.79 -8.36
N LEU A 372 56.47 -14.73 -9.16
CA LEU A 372 57.26 -14.71 -10.40
C LEU A 372 57.13 -13.30 -11.02
N SER A 373 58.13 -12.48 -10.68
CA SER A 373 58.46 -11.25 -11.42
C SER A 373 58.93 -11.62 -12.84
N LEU A 374 58.59 -10.77 -13.82
CA LEU A 374 59.07 -10.74 -15.23
C LEU A 374 58.31 -11.57 -16.29
N TYR A 375 56.99 -11.45 -16.37
CA TYR A 375 56.25 -11.68 -17.63
C TYR A 375 55.51 -10.41 -18.04
N SER A 376 55.59 -10.03 -19.31
CA SER A 376 54.96 -8.80 -19.80
C SER A 376 53.45 -8.90 -19.60
N ALA A 377 52.79 -7.80 -19.23
CA ALA A 377 51.34 -7.76 -19.03
C ALA A 377 50.57 -8.35 -20.23
N LYS A 378 51.14 -8.24 -21.43
CA LYS A 378 50.65 -8.81 -22.69
C LYS A 378 50.60 -10.34 -22.68
N GLU A 379 51.64 -11.02 -22.21
CA GLU A 379 51.69 -12.48 -22.14
C GLU A 379 50.74 -13.02 -21.07
N ARG A 380 50.59 -12.29 -19.96
CA ARG A 380 49.60 -12.61 -18.92
C ARG A 380 48.16 -12.48 -19.45
N ILE A 381 47.88 -11.45 -20.25
CA ILE A 381 46.58 -11.26 -20.90
C ILE A 381 46.32 -12.35 -21.94
N LEU A 382 47.29 -12.66 -22.80
CA LEU A 382 47.15 -13.71 -23.83
C LEU A 382 46.97 -15.11 -23.23
N SER A 383 47.72 -15.43 -22.17
CA SER A 383 47.59 -16.69 -21.42
C SER A 383 46.22 -16.81 -20.75
N ASN A 384 45.70 -15.73 -20.16
CA ASN A 384 44.34 -15.73 -19.61
C ASN A 384 43.26 -15.84 -20.69
N LEU A 385 43.43 -15.16 -21.83
CA LEU A 385 42.52 -15.25 -22.97
C LEU A 385 42.45 -16.67 -23.56
N GLN A 386 43.56 -17.41 -23.54
CA GLN A 386 43.60 -18.82 -23.98
C GLN A 386 42.97 -19.81 -22.98
N LYS A 387 42.83 -19.42 -21.70
CA LYS A 387 42.17 -20.23 -20.66
C LYS A 387 40.65 -20.05 -20.63
N HIS A 388 40.13 -19.00 -21.27
CA HIS A 388 38.68 -18.84 -21.43
C HIS A 388 38.17 -19.86 -22.46
N PRO A 389 37.07 -20.58 -22.18
CA PRO A 389 36.44 -21.43 -23.18
C PRO A 389 36.11 -20.58 -24.40
N VAL A 390 36.34 -21.13 -25.60
CA VAL A 390 36.01 -20.48 -26.88
C VAL A 390 34.61 -19.86 -26.75
N PRO A 391 34.42 -18.57 -27.08
CA PRO A 391 33.11 -17.94 -26.97
C PRO A 391 32.07 -18.84 -27.63
N LEU A 392 31.07 -19.24 -26.84
CA LEU A 392 29.91 -19.94 -27.38
C LEU A 392 29.37 -19.09 -28.53
N GLN A 393 29.02 -19.75 -29.64
CA GLN A 393 28.44 -19.08 -30.79
C GLN A 393 27.26 -18.21 -30.31
N ALA A 394 27.08 -17.05 -30.93
CA ALA A 394 25.98 -16.15 -30.58
C ALA A 394 24.69 -16.97 -30.44
N PRO A 395 23.96 -16.87 -29.31
CA PRO A 395 22.72 -17.62 -29.12
C PRO A 395 21.86 -17.45 -30.36
N GLU A 396 21.34 -18.55 -30.92
CA GLU A 396 20.42 -18.46 -32.04
C GLU A 396 19.32 -17.45 -31.66
N LEU A 397 19.10 -16.46 -32.53
CA LEU A 397 18.01 -15.51 -32.40
C LEU A 397 16.71 -16.31 -32.41
N GLN A 398 16.22 -16.69 -31.22
CA GLN A 398 14.91 -17.26 -31.08
C GLN A 398 13.90 -16.15 -31.35
N GLU A 399 13.11 -16.31 -32.41
CA GLU A 399 11.94 -15.48 -32.62
C GLU A 399 11.10 -15.51 -31.34
N GLN A 400 10.91 -14.33 -30.73
CA GLN A 400 10.07 -14.22 -29.53
C GLN A 400 8.64 -14.60 -29.91
N LYS A 401 8.22 -15.80 -29.51
CA LYS A 401 6.82 -16.22 -29.64
C LYS A 401 5.97 -15.39 -28.71
N ALA A 402 4.83 -14.93 -29.21
CA ALA A 402 3.86 -14.19 -28.40
C ALA A 402 3.52 -15.01 -27.13
N PRO A 403 3.47 -14.39 -25.93
CA PRO A 403 3.20 -15.09 -24.67
C PRO A 403 1.84 -15.81 -24.64
N VAL A 404 0.91 -15.39 -25.50
CA VAL A 404 -0.43 -15.95 -25.67
C VAL A 404 -0.60 -16.29 -27.15
N ALA A 405 -1.05 -17.51 -27.44
CA ALA A 405 -1.36 -17.92 -28.80
C ALA A 405 -2.56 -17.14 -29.36
N ASP A 406 -2.48 -16.76 -30.64
CA ASP A 406 -3.55 -16.07 -31.35
C ASP A 406 -4.83 -16.91 -31.42
N VAL A 407 -5.96 -16.22 -31.47
CA VAL A 407 -7.28 -16.84 -31.65
C VAL A 407 -7.38 -17.38 -33.07
N PRO A 408 -7.66 -18.68 -33.28
CA PRO A 408 -7.80 -19.23 -34.62
C PRO A 408 -8.97 -18.58 -35.36
N ALA A 409 -8.74 -18.14 -36.61
CA ALA A 409 -9.76 -17.46 -37.42
C ALA A 409 -11.06 -18.27 -37.59
N ALA A 410 -10.96 -19.61 -37.58
CA ALA A 410 -12.12 -20.51 -37.62
C ALA A 410 -13.08 -20.31 -36.44
N CYS A 411 -12.59 -19.89 -35.27
CA CYS A 411 -13.43 -19.62 -34.10
C CYS A 411 -14.31 -18.37 -34.29
N LEU A 412 -13.99 -17.49 -35.25
CA LEU A 412 -14.77 -16.28 -35.52
C LEU A 412 -16.00 -16.53 -36.40
N SER A 413 -16.05 -17.68 -37.09
CA SER A 413 -17.13 -18.06 -38.01
C SER A 413 -17.83 -19.36 -37.65
N ASP A 414 -17.19 -20.26 -36.90
CA ASP A 414 -17.78 -21.52 -36.43
C ASP A 414 -18.03 -21.49 -34.91
N PHE A 415 -19.31 -21.50 -34.52
CA PHE A 415 -19.73 -21.48 -33.12
C PHE A 415 -19.28 -22.72 -32.35
N LYS A 416 -19.08 -23.88 -33.00
CA LYS A 416 -18.60 -25.09 -32.33
C LYS A 416 -17.12 -24.98 -31.99
N ALA A 417 -16.32 -24.46 -32.92
CA ALA A 417 -14.91 -24.17 -32.69
C ALA A 417 -14.73 -23.13 -31.58
N ALA A 418 -15.54 -22.06 -31.60
CA ALA A 418 -15.58 -21.05 -30.55
C ALA A 418 -15.92 -21.64 -29.18
N ALA A 419 -17.00 -22.42 -29.09
CA ALA A 419 -17.46 -23.03 -27.84
C ALA A 419 -16.37 -23.92 -27.24
N LYS A 420 -15.67 -24.72 -28.06
CA LYS A 420 -14.57 -25.58 -27.60
C LYS A 420 -13.40 -24.79 -27.04
N LEU A 421 -13.02 -23.69 -27.70
CA LEU A 421 -11.94 -22.81 -27.23
C LEU A 421 -12.28 -22.19 -25.87
N ILE A 422 -13.46 -21.57 -25.78
CA ILE A 422 -13.95 -20.93 -24.55
C ILE A 422 -14.09 -21.97 -23.44
N GLN A 423 -14.61 -23.16 -23.73
CA GLN A 423 -14.73 -24.23 -22.74
C GLN A 423 -13.37 -24.64 -22.17
N GLN A 424 -12.36 -24.79 -23.03
CA GLN A 424 -11.01 -25.14 -22.60
C GLN A 424 -10.44 -24.06 -21.66
N ASP A 425 -10.51 -22.80 -22.05
CA ASP A 425 -9.92 -21.71 -21.28
C ASP A 425 -10.71 -21.41 -19.99
N LEU A 426 -12.05 -21.43 -20.03
CA LEU A 426 -12.89 -21.23 -18.84
C LEU A 426 -12.81 -22.39 -17.85
N SER A 427 -12.51 -23.61 -18.30
CA SER A 427 -12.29 -24.75 -17.38
C SER A 427 -11.10 -24.51 -16.44
N ILE A 428 -10.04 -23.87 -16.94
CA ILE A 428 -8.86 -23.51 -16.14
C ILE A 428 -9.22 -22.47 -15.07
N LEU A 429 -10.03 -21.48 -15.44
CA LEU A 429 -10.54 -20.46 -14.50
C LEU A 429 -11.44 -21.08 -13.43
N GLN A 430 -12.29 -22.02 -13.82
CA GLN A 430 -13.17 -22.73 -12.89
C GLN A 430 -12.38 -23.62 -11.92
N ASP A 431 -11.36 -24.34 -12.38
CA ASP A 431 -10.46 -25.13 -11.53
C ASP A 431 -9.73 -24.26 -10.51
N GLN A 432 -9.31 -23.07 -10.92
CA GLN A 432 -8.69 -22.12 -10.00
C GLN A 432 -9.68 -21.61 -8.94
N ALA A 433 -10.92 -21.29 -9.33
CA ALA A 433 -11.96 -20.90 -8.37
C ALA A 433 -12.25 -22.02 -7.37
N ARG A 434 -12.40 -23.27 -7.84
CA ARG A 434 -12.57 -24.44 -6.97
C ARG A 434 -11.43 -24.58 -5.98
N THR A 435 -10.19 -24.44 -6.45
CA THR A 435 -9.00 -24.52 -5.60
C THR A 435 -8.97 -23.41 -4.55
N ALA A 436 -9.34 -22.18 -4.93
CA ALA A 436 -9.38 -21.05 -4.00
C ALA A 436 -10.45 -21.23 -2.92
N VAL A 437 -11.65 -21.68 -3.29
CA VAL A 437 -12.75 -21.96 -2.34
C VAL A 437 -12.39 -23.11 -1.40
N ALA A 438 -11.74 -24.16 -1.90
CA ALA A 438 -11.26 -25.25 -1.07
C ALA A 438 -10.20 -24.79 -0.04
N ARG A 439 -9.29 -23.89 -0.44
CA ARG A 439 -8.30 -23.29 0.46
C ARG A 439 -8.94 -22.40 1.52
N GLU A 440 -9.93 -21.59 1.13
CA GLU A 440 -10.71 -20.77 2.06
C GLU A 440 -11.38 -21.66 3.12
N ALA A 441 -12.07 -22.73 2.70
CA ALA A 441 -12.72 -23.67 3.60
C ALA A 441 -11.72 -24.37 4.53
N GLN A 442 -10.54 -24.77 4.00
CA GLN A 442 -9.47 -25.37 4.80
C GLN A 442 -8.94 -24.39 5.87
N GLN A 443 -8.76 -23.12 5.51
CA GLN A 443 -8.31 -22.11 6.46
C GLN A 443 -9.33 -21.91 7.60
N VAL A 444 -10.62 -21.78 7.26
CA VAL A 444 -11.70 -21.64 8.25
C VAL A 444 -11.72 -22.84 9.21
N ALA A 445 -11.58 -24.07 8.70
CA ALA A 445 -11.54 -25.26 9.52
C ALA A 445 -10.34 -25.28 10.49
N MET A 446 -9.15 -24.92 10.01
CA MET A 446 -7.94 -24.85 10.85
C MET A 446 -8.02 -23.75 11.91
N GLU A 447 -8.57 -22.58 11.56
CA GLU A 447 -8.78 -21.49 12.52
C GLU A 447 -9.83 -21.86 13.58
N GLN A 448 -10.88 -22.59 13.19
CA GLN A 448 -11.84 -23.12 14.15
C GLN A 448 -11.19 -24.13 15.12
N GLU A 449 -10.38 -25.07 14.62
CA GLU A 449 -9.63 -26.02 15.48
C GLU A 449 -8.71 -25.27 16.45
N LEU A 450 -8.11 -24.15 16.01
CA LEU A 450 -7.26 -23.31 16.86
C LEU A 450 -8.09 -22.67 17.98
N LEU A 451 -9.28 -22.14 17.66
CA LEU A 451 -10.19 -21.55 18.64
C LEU A 451 -10.68 -22.57 19.66
N GLU A 452 -10.95 -23.80 19.24
CA GLU A 452 -11.36 -24.91 20.11
C GLU A 452 -10.21 -25.42 21.01
N GLY A 453 -8.97 -25.38 20.52
CA GLY A 453 -7.78 -25.78 21.27
C GLY A 453 -7.34 -24.78 22.35
N LEU A 454 -7.54 -23.48 22.13
CA LEU A 454 -7.04 -22.42 23.04
C LEU A 454 -7.54 -22.55 24.49
N PRO A 455 -8.84 -22.81 24.78
CA PRO A 455 -9.32 -23.00 26.14
C PRO A 455 -8.70 -24.21 26.86
N LEU A 456 -8.21 -25.21 26.11
CA LEU A 456 -7.65 -26.44 26.66
C LEU A 456 -6.15 -26.33 26.99
N LEU A 457 -5.51 -25.21 26.62
CA LEU A 457 -4.07 -25.01 26.79
C LEU A 457 -3.63 -24.99 28.25
N PHE A 458 -4.50 -24.53 29.15
CA PHE A 458 -4.21 -24.46 30.58
C PHE A 458 -5.29 -25.20 31.37
N LYS A 459 -4.87 -26.08 32.28
CA LYS A 459 -5.78 -26.77 33.21
C LYS A 459 -5.23 -26.69 34.62
N ASN A 460 -6.13 -26.57 35.59
CA ASN A 460 -5.78 -26.71 37.00
C ASN A 460 -5.43 -28.17 37.27
N GLN A 461 -4.25 -28.40 37.83
CA GLN A 461 -3.84 -29.70 38.34
C GLN A 461 -3.46 -29.59 39.82
N PRO A 462 -3.81 -30.58 40.66
CA PRO A 462 -3.41 -30.60 42.05
C PRO A 462 -1.90 -30.80 42.14
N GLU A 463 -1.22 -29.88 42.82
CA GLU A 463 0.22 -29.95 43.09
C GLU A 463 0.45 -29.90 44.60
N GLN A 464 1.48 -30.61 45.04
CA GLN A 464 1.83 -30.74 46.45
C GLN A 464 3.22 -30.17 46.68
N ILE A 465 3.31 -29.10 47.47
CA ILE A 465 4.59 -28.52 47.89
C ILE A 465 4.84 -28.87 49.36
N SER A 466 6.03 -29.41 49.63
CA SER A 466 6.52 -29.63 50.99
C SER A 466 7.49 -28.52 51.37
N MET A 467 7.25 -27.89 52.51
CA MET A 467 8.14 -26.89 53.09
C MET A 467 8.67 -27.38 54.43
N ASN A 468 9.95 -27.13 54.64
CA ASN A 468 10.66 -27.50 55.86
C ASN A 468 10.72 -26.27 56.76
N LEU A 469 10.04 -26.32 57.91
CA LEU A 469 10.07 -25.25 58.91
C LEU A 469 11.04 -25.62 60.03
N GLU A 470 12.15 -24.91 60.08
CA GLU A 470 13.14 -25.03 61.15
C GLU A 470 12.83 -24.04 62.28
N CYS A 471 12.85 -24.50 63.52
CA CYS A 471 12.74 -23.62 64.68
C CYS A 471 14.14 -23.20 65.17
N LYS A 472 14.23 -22.04 65.83
CA LYS A 472 15.50 -21.56 66.42
C LYS A 472 15.88 -22.28 67.74
N GLY A 473 15.16 -23.34 68.10
CA GLY A 473 15.26 -23.97 69.43
C GLY A 473 14.71 -23.07 70.55
N LYS A 474 14.52 -23.64 71.75
CA LYS A 474 14.15 -22.91 72.97
C LYS A 474 15.06 -23.38 74.11
N GLY A 475 15.55 -22.44 74.92
CA GLY A 475 16.29 -22.76 76.15
C GLY A 475 17.66 -23.41 75.95
N GLY A 476 18.40 -23.03 74.89
CA GLY A 476 19.77 -23.50 74.67
C GLY A 476 19.90 -24.89 74.03
N GLN A 477 18.80 -25.56 73.68
CA GLN A 477 18.84 -26.79 72.89
C GLN A 477 18.66 -26.50 71.38
N PRO A 478 19.51 -27.06 70.50
CA PRO A 478 19.38 -26.91 69.06
C PRO A 478 18.14 -27.63 68.53
N CYS A 479 17.64 -27.20 67.37
CA CYS A 479 16.52 -27.83 66.67
C CYS A 479 16.79 -29.33 66.42
N GLN A 480 15.85 -30.21 66.75
CA GLN A 480 15.99 -31.66 66.53
C GLN A 480 15.63 -32.11 65.10
N GLY A 481 15.13 -31.20 64.27
CA GLY A 481 14.81 -31.44 62.86
C GLY A 481 13.72 -30.51 62.34
N PRO A 482 13.68 -30.20 61.04
CA PRO A 482 12.62 -29.40 60.44
C PRO A 482 11.26 -30.11 60.52
N ALA A 483 10.19 -29.35 60.74
CA ALA A 483 8.83 -29.83 60.55
C ALA A 483 8.48 -29.75 59.05
N ASN A 484 8.06 -30.87 58.46
CA ASN A 484 7.65 -30.92 57.05
C ASN A 484 6.16 -30.61 56.95
N ILE A 485 5.81 -29.42 56.47
CA ILE A 485 4.42 -29.06 56.16
C ILE A 485 4.19 -29.27 54.68
N THR A 486 3.13 -30.01 54.37
CA THR A 486 2.76 -30.28 52.99
C THR A 486 1.46 -29.57 52.63
N VAL A 487 1.52 -28.68 51.64
CA VAL A 487 0.37 -27.90 51.16
C VAL A 487 -0.04 -28.45 49.79
N THR A 488 -1.32 -28.79 49.64
CA THR A 488 -1.91 -29.18 48.36
C THR A 488 -2.72 -28.01 47.83
N PHE A 489 -2.50 -27.62 46.58
CA PHE A 489 -3.22 -26.52 45.94
C PHE A 489 -3.41 -26.81 44.45
N GLU A 490 -4.35 -26.13 43.81
CA GLU A 490 -4.53 -26.20 42.37
C GLU A 490 -3.56 -25.24 41.68
N ARG A 491 -2.68 -25.77 40.83
CA ARG A 491 -1.81 -24.96 39.97
C ARG A 491 -2.33 -24.99 38.54
N VAL A 492 -2.42 -23.82 37.92
CA VAL A 492 -2.62 -23.71 36.47
C VAL A 492 -1.37 -24.25 35.78
N GLN A 493 -1.50 -25.39 35.09
CA GLN A 493 -0.42 -26.00 34.33
C GLN A 493 -0.74 -25.99 32.83
N ARG A 494 0.28 -25.65 32.03
CA ARG A 494 0.20 -25.70 30.57
C ARG A 494 0.18 -27.15 30.10
N GLN A 495 -0.79 -27.49 29.27
CA GLN A 495 -0.91 -28.80 28.65
C GLN A 495 0.03 -28.87 27.44
N GLU A 496 1.20 -29.51 27.59
CA GLU A 496 2.23 -29.56 26.53
C GLU A 496 1.73 -30.23 25.24
N ALA A 497 0.87 -31.24 25.33
CA ALA A 497 0.27 -31.87 24.15
C ALA A 497 -0.58 -30.88 23.33
N VAL A 498 -1.42 -30.09 24.01
CA VAL A 498 -2.26 -29.05 23.38
C VAL A 498 -1.39 -27.91 22.85
N HIS A 499 -0.34 -27.53 23.59
CA HIS A 499 0.61 -26.52 23.15
C HIS A 499 1.32 -26.91 21.84
N ASN A 500 1.77 -28.17 21.73
CA ASN A 500 2.41 -28.70 20.54
C ASN A 500 1.43 -28.76 19.35
N GLN A 501 0.19 -29.20 19.58
CA GLN A 501 -0.86 -29.20 18.56
C GLN A 501 -1.14 -27.77 18.03
N ILE A 502 -1.38 -26.81 18.93
CA ILE A 502 -1.59 -25.39 18.57
C ILE A 502 -0.40 -24.84 17.80
N THR A 503 0.82 -25.18 18.20
CA THR A 503 2.04 -24.71 17.53
C THR A 503 2.15 -25.29 16.11
N SER A 504 1.80 -26.57 15.93
CA SER A 504 1.72 -27.18 14.59
C SER A 504 0.65 -26.52 13.74
N LEU A 505 -0.56 -26.37 14.28
CA LEU A 505 -1.69 -25.78 13.58
C LEU A 505 -1.41 -24.34 13.12
N ARG A 506 -0.78 -23.52 13.97
CA ARG A 506 -0.32 -22.17 13.59
C ARG A 506 0.70 -22.20 12.45
N ARG A 507 1.61 -23.18 12.44
CA ARG A 507 2.58 -23.37 11.36
C ARG A 507 1.87 -23.73 10.05
N ASP A 508 0.89 -24.63 10.13
CA ASP A 508 0.13 -25.11 8.96
C ASP A 508 -0.77 -24.01 8.38
N ILE A 509 -1.43 -23.21 9.23
CA ILE A 509 -2.17 -22.00 8.80
C ILE A 509 -1.24 -21.04 8.09
N LYS A 510 -0.06 -20.73 8.66
CA LYS A 510 0.91 -19.82 8.04
C LYS A 510 1.40 -20.36 6.69
N LYS A 511 1.62 -21.68 6.59
CA LYS A 511 2.00 -22.34 5.34
C LYS A 511 0.89 -22.20 4.29
N LEU A 512 -0.36 -22.50 4.64
CA LEU A 512 -1.52 -22.35 3.74
C LEU A 512 -1.68 -20.91 3.24
N GLN A 513 -1.49 -19.92 4.12
CA GLN A 513 -1.52 -18.50 3.76
C GLN A 513 -0.38 -18.14 2.79
N THR A 514 0.83 -18.66 3.02
CA THR A 514 1.97 -18.44 2.12
C THR A 514 1.72 -19.06 0.74
N ASP A 515 1.23 -20.29 0.69
CA ASP A 515 0.90 -21.00 -0.55
C ASP A 515 -0.25 -20.31 -1.33
N SER A 516 -1.14 -19.63 -0.61
CA SER A 516 -2.26 -18.87 -1.20
C SER A 516 -1.84 -17.52 -1.79
N MET A 517 -0.70 -16.97 -1.34
CA MET A 517 -0.11 -15.72 -1.84
C MET A 517 0.86 -15.94 -3.01
N ALA A 518 1.08 -17.19 -3.41
CA ALA A 518 1.89 -17.53 -4.57
C ALA A 518 1.29 -16.94 -5.86
N PRO A 519 2.13 -16.54 -6.84
CA PRO A 519 1.64 -15.99 -8.10
C PRO A 519 0.77 -17.01 -8.84
N PRO A 520 -0.28 -16.57 -9.54
CA PRO A 520 -1.12 -17.48 -10.31
C PRO A 520 -0.32 -18.16 -11.43
N PRO A 521 -0.66 -19.42 -11.80
CA PRO A 521 -0.03 -20.10 -12.91
C PRO A 521 -0.14 -19.32 -14.21
N GLN A 522 0.91 -19.33 -15.03
CA GLN A 522 0.92 -18.63 -16.32
C GLN A 522 -0.20 -19.11 -17.26
N SER A 523 -0.57 -20.39 -17.18
CA SER A 523 -1.70 -20.96 -17.93
C SER A 523 -3.03 -20.27 -17.65
N LEU A 524 -3.25 -19.82 -16.41
CA LEU A 524 -4.45 -19.07 -16.02
C LEU A 524 -4.50 -17.72 -16.71
N ALA A 525 -3.39 -16.98 -16.70
CA ALA A 525 -3.29 -15.68 -17.36
C ALA A 525 -3.44 -15.83 -18.88
N GLN A 526 -2.83 -16.85 -19.48
CA GLN A 526 -2.96 -17.14 -20.90
C GLN A 526 -4.40 -17.48 -21.29
N ALA A 527 -5.11 -18.28 -20.51
CA ALA A 527 -6.50 -18.65 -20.74
C ALA A 527 -7.43 -17.42 -20.66
N ALA A 528 -7.25 -16.59 -19.63
CA ALA A 528 -8.04 -15.36 -19.45
C ALA A 528 -7.82 -14.38 -20.60
N VAL A 529 -6.56 -14.12 -20.98
CA VAL A 529 -6.23 -13.21 -22.09
C VAL A 529 -6.68 -13.78 -23.43
N ARG A 530 -6.58 -15.08 -23.67
CA ARG A 530 -7.04 -15.69 -24.92
C ARG A 530 -8.56 -15.60 -25.06
N THR A 531 -9.31 -15.88 -24.00
CA THR A 531 -10.76 -15.71 -23.97
C THR A 531 -11.16 -14.26 -24.16
N GLU A 532 -10.43 -13.32 -23.56
CA GLU A 532 -10.67 -11.88 -23.76
C GLU A 532 -10.36 -11.44 -25.19
N ASN A 533 -9.24 -11.87 -25.76
CA ASN A 533 -8.90 -11.60 -27.16
C ASN A 533 -9.99 -12.16 -28.09
N PHE A 534 -10.52 -13.35 -27.80
CA PHE A 534 -11.65 -13.92 -28.53
C PHE A 534 -12.89 -13.02 -28.39
N ILE A 535 -13.32 -12.71 -27.16
CA ILE A 535 -14.51 -11.87 -26.92
C ILE A 535 -14.32 -10.50 -27.56
N THR A 536 -13.16 -9.87 -27.44
CA THR A 536 -12.85 -8.56 -28.03
C THR A 536 -12.82 -8.62 -29.56
N SER A 537 -12.28 -9.68 -30.14
CA SER A 537 -12.29 -9.88 -31.60
C SER A 537 -13.72 -10.06 -32.15
N VAL A 538 -14.59 -10.74 -31.40
CA VAL A 538 -15.99 -10.97 -31.78
C VAL A 538 -16.88 -9.75 -31.46
N ALA A 539 -16.68 -9.09 -30.31
CA ALA A 539 -17.55 -8.05 -29.73
C ALA A 539 -17.10 -6.60 -29.99
N LEU A 540 -15.80 -6.33 -30.11
CA LEU A 540 -15.23 -4.97 -30.13
C LEU A 540 -14.46 -4.62 -31.41
N VAL A 541 -13.77 -5.55 -32.08
CA VAL A 541 -12.80 -5.20 -33.12
C VAL A 541 -13.06 -5.91 -34.46
N ASN A 542 -13.99 -5.37 -35.26
CA ASN A 542 -14.03 -5.47 -36.74
C ASN A 542 -14.93 -6.50 -37.44
N ILE A 543 -15.65 -7.39 -36.76
CA ILE A 543 -16.58 -8.29 -37.49
C ILE A 543 -18.04 -7.90 -37.28
N PHE A 544 -18.66 -8.09 -36.11
CA PHE A 544 -20.12 -7.89 -36.01
C PHE A 544 -20.59 -6.43 -36.19
N LYS A 545 -19.89 -5.46 -35.60
CA LYS A 545 -20.21 -4.02 -35.77
C LYS A 545 -19.95 -3.50 -37.18
N ALA A 546 -18.99 -4.09 -37.91
CA ALA A 546 -18.65 -3.69 -39.28
C ALA A 546 -19.44 -4.47 -40.34
N GLN A 547 -19.75 -5.74 -40.06
CA GLN A 547 -20.48 -6.70 -40.88
C GLN A 547 -21.44 -7.47 -39.97
N LYS A 548 -22.73 -7.13 -40.02
CA LYS A 548 -23.81 -7.83 -39.29
C LYS A 548 -24.07 -9.23 -39.87
N SER A 549 -23.04 -10.08 -39.86
CA SER A 549 -23.11 -11.44 -40.38
C SER A 549 -23.87 -12.34 -39.39
N PRO A 550 -24.85 -13.13 -39.86
CA PRO A 550 -25.60 -14.05 -39.00
C PRO A 550 -24.72 -15.14 -38.38
N ALA A 551 -23.62 -15.53 -39.04
CA ALA A 551 -22.68 -16.52 -38.50
C ALA A 551 -21.97 -15.99 -37.24
N VAL A 552 -21.59 -14.72 -37.26
CA VAL A 552 -20.88 -14.05 -36.15
C VAL A 552 -21.84 -13.78 -34.99
N GLN A 553 -23.11 -13.49 -35.30
CA GLN A 553 -24.17 -13.40 -34.30
C GLN A 553 -24.34 -14.74 -33.56
N GLN A 554 -24.39 -15.86 -34.29
CA GLN A 554 -24.47 -17.20 -33.68
C GLN A 554 -23.24 -17.54 -32.83
N VAL A 555 -22.04 -17.16 -33.27
CA VAL A 555 -20.81 -17.31 -32.47
C VAL A 555 -20.89 -16.51 -31.18
N GLY A 556 -21.32 -15.24 -31.25
CA GLY A 556 -21.47 -14.37 -30.07
C GLY A 556 -22.53 -14.86 -29.07
N VAL A 557 -23.69 -15.30 -29.57
CA VAL A 557 -24.75 -15.91 -28.75
C VAL A 557 -24.26 -17.21 -28.11
N SER A 558 -23.59 -18.08 -28.88
CA SER A 558 -23.02 -19.32 -28.35
C SER A 558 -21.95 -19.04 -27.28
N ALA A 559 -21.11 -18.02 -27.49
CA ALA A 559 -20.11 -17.59 -26.51
C ALA A 559 -20.77 -17.08 -25.21
N PHE A 560 -21.84 -16.30 -25.31
CA PHE A 560 -22.60 -15.81 -24.17
C PHE A 560 -23.09 -16.96 -23.28
N TYR A 561 -23.83 -17.91 -23.85
CA TYR A 561 -24.33 -19.05 -23.08
C TYR A 561 -23.23 -19.97 -22.58
N GLN A 562 -22.12 -20.10 -23.33
CA GLN A 562 -20.96 -20.84 -22.84
C GLN A 562 -20.40 -20.18 -21.59
N VAL A 563 -20.14 -18.88 -21.59
CA VAL A 563 -19.65 -18.16 -20.40
C VAL A 563 -20.62 -18.28 -19.23
N VAL A 564 -21.92 -18.09 -19.49
CA VAL A 564 -22.98 -18.23 -18.48
C VAL A 564 -23.01 -19.62 -17.86
N SER A 565 -22.76 -20.68 -18.65
CA SER A 565 -22.74 -22.07 -18.14
C SER A 565 -21.59 -22.35 -17.15
N PHE A 566 -20.53 -21.53 -17.15
CA PHE A 566 -19.43 -21.65 -16.19
C PHE A 566 -19.68 -20.91 -14.88
N VAL A 567 -20.77 -20.13 -14.78
CA VAL A 567 -21.17 -19.46 -13.55
C VAL A 567 -21.77 -20.48 -12.58
N CYS A 568 -21.02 -20.79 -11.54
CA CYS A 568 -21.42 -21.60 -10.39
C CYS A 568 -21.05 -20.91 -9.06
N GLU A 569 -21.50 -21.48 -7.94
CA GLU A 569 -21.20 -20.99 -6.59
C GLU A 569 -19.70 -20.74 -6.37
N ASP A 570 -18.83 -21.66 -6.78
CA ASP A 570 -17.38 -21.53 -6.59
C ASP A 570 -16.82 -20.32 -7.35
N THR A 571 -17.23 -20.16 -8.61
CA THR A 571 -16.77 -19.05 -9.46
C THR A 571 -17.31 -17.69 -9.00
N LEU A 572 -18.46 -17.67 -8.33
CA LEU A 572 -19.06 -16.47 -7.75
C LEU A 572 -18.46 -16.14 -6.37
N ARG A 573 -18.08 -17.16 -5.60
CA ARG A 573 -17.43 -17.01 -4.29
C ARG A 573 -16.01 -16.49 -4.45
N HIS A 574 -15.29 -16.93 -5.49
CA HIS A 574 -13.95 -16.43 -5.79
C HIS A 574 -14.01 -15.07 -6.53
N PRO A 575 -13.57 -13.94 -5.91
CA PRO A 575 -13.80 -12.60 -6.47
C PRO A 575 -13.20 -12.36 -7.87
N PRO A 576 -11.98 -12.82 -8.20
CA PRO A 576 -11.41 -12.65 -9.54
C PRO A 576 -12.25 -13.28 -10.65
N THR A 577 -12.71 -14.53 -10.47
CA THR A 577 -13.54 -15.20 -11.48
C THR A 577 -14.93 -14.61 -11.56
N ARG A 578 -15.52 -14.19 -10.43
CA ARG A 578 -16.80 -13.48 -10.42
C ARG A 578 -16.72 -12.23 -11.29
N GLN A 579 -15.69 -11.42 -11.07
CA GLN A 579 -15.50 -10.17 -11.82
C GLN A 579 -15.27 -10.45 -13.31
N TYR A 580 -14.39 -11.41 -13.61
CA TYR A 580 -14.06 -11.77 -14.98
C TYR A 580 -15.29 -12.26 -15.76
N LEU A 581 -16.02 -13.23 -15.22
CA LEU A 581 -17.22 -13.77 -15.85
C LEU A 581 -18.31 -12.70 -16.00
N SER A 582 -18.51 -11.84 -14.99
CA SER A 582 -19.47 -10.73 -15.07
C SER A 582 -19.17 -9.79 -16.23
N SER A 583 -17.90 -9.43 -16.42
CA SER A 583 -17.46 -8.59 -17.54
C SER A 583 -17.68 -9.25 -18.89
N CYS A 584 -17.31 -10.54 -19.03
CA CYS A 584 -17.55 -11.29 -20.25
C CYS A 584 -19.05 -11.37 -20.60
N VAL A 585 -19.90 -11.65 -19.62
CA VAL A 585 -21.35 -11.70 -19.77
C VAL A 585 -21.91 -10.32 -20.14
N GLU A 586 -21.38 -9.24 -19.56
CA GLU A 586 -21.82 -7.88 -19.86
C GLU A 586 -21.53 -7.50 -21.31
N ILE A 587 -20.29 -7.69 -21.77
CA ILE A 587 -19.88 -7.36 -23.15
C ILE A 587 -20.70 -8.16 -24.15
N LEU A 588 -20.80 -9.48 -23.94
CA LEU A 588 -21.53 -10.36 -24.86
C LEU A 588 -23.05 -10.09 -24.80
N GLY A 589 -23.59 -9.82 -23.61
CA GLY A 589 -25.01 -9.53 -23.41
C GLY A 589 -25.45 -8.24 -24.09
N GLN A 590 -24.66 -7.16 -23.95
CA GLN A 590 -24.94 -5.88 -24.61
C GLN A 590 -24.89 -5.99 -26.13
N VAL A 591 -23.92 -6.74 -26.69
CA VAL A 591 -23.69 -6.80 -28.14
C VAL A 591 -24.61 -7.80 -28.84
N PHE A 592 -24.88 -8.95 -28.24
CA PHE A 592 -25.55 -10.07 -28.92
C PHE A 592 -26.93 -10.44 -28.39
N ILE A 593 -27.31 -9.99 -27.18
CA ILE A 593 -28.53 -10.46 -26.49
C ILE A 593 -29.58 -9.34 -26.32
N GLN A 594 -29.21 -8.16 -25.84
CA GLN A 594 -30.15 -7.12 -25.37
C GLN A 594 -31.18 -6.64 -26.41
N GLU A 595 -30.87 -6.69 -27.70
CA GLU A 595 -31.77 -6.28 -28.80
C GLU A 595 -32.23 -7.47 -29.68
N ASN A 596 -31.95 -8.71 -29.26
CA ASN A 596 -32.26 -9.90 -30.05
C ASN A 596 -33.57 -10.56 -29.57
N ALA A 597 -34.64 -10.37 -30.34
CA ALA A 597 -35.98 -10.88 -30.02
C ALA A 597 -36.02 -12.42 -29.86
N GLU A 598 -35.20 -13.17 -30.59
CA GLU A 598 -35.17 -14.64 -30.54
C GLU A 598 -34.56 -15.17 -29.23
N GLU A 599 -33.70 -14.38 -28.59
CA GLU A 599 -32.96 -14.79 -27.39
C GLU A 599 -33.67 -14.39 -26.09
N CYS A 600 -34.65 -13.49 -26.15
CA CYS A 600 -35.38 -13.01 -24.98
C CYS A 600 -36.01 -14.16 -24.16
N GLY A 601 -36.64 -15.13 -24.84
CA GLY A 601 -37.22 -16.31 -24.18
C GLY A 601 -36.19 -17.27 -23.61
N ARG A 602 -35.02 -17.41 -24.25
CA ARG A 602 -33.93 -18.25 -23.75
C ARG A 602 -33.26 -17.64 -22.52
N VAL A 603 -33.08 -16.33 -22.48
CA VAL A 603 -32.60 -15.60 -21.30
C VAL A 603 -33.56 -15.80 -20.13
N LEU A 604 -34.86 -15.63 -20.35
CA LEU A 604 -35.87 -15.86 -19.31
C LEU A 604 -35.78 -17.29 -18.78
N LYS A 605 -35.74 -18.29 -19.68
CA LYS A 605 -35.61 -19.70 -19.31
C LYS A 605 -34.34 -19.95 -18.48
N ALA A 606 -33.20 -19.40 -18.86
CA ALA A 606 -31.95 -19.53 -18.10
C ALA A 606 -32.03 -18.92 -16.69
N ILE A 607 -32.72 -17.77 -16.53
CA ILE A 607 -32.95 -17.16 -15.21
C ILE A 607 -33.83 -18.06 -14.33
N LEU A 608 -34.89 -18.63 -14.91
CA LEU A 608 -35.85 -19.48 -14.20
C LEU A 608 -35.23 -20.83 -13.80
N GLU A 609 -34.38 -21.41 -14.67
CA GLU A 609 -33.68 -22.66 -14.40
C GLU A 609 -32.56 -22.50 -13.35
N GLN A 610 -31.82 -21.37 -13.38
CA GLN A 610 -30.69 -21.14 -12.48
C GLN A 610 -30.71 -19.72 -11.88
N ARG A 611 -31.25 -19.62 -10.66
CA ARG A 611 -31.45 -18.33 -9.95
C ARG A 611 -30.17 -17.53 -9.74
N LEU A 612 -29.03 -18.20 -9.60
CA LEU A 612 -27.71 -17.56 -9.42
C LEU A 612 -27.32 -16.66 -10.60
N LEU A 613 -27.89 -16.92 -11.78
CA LEU A 613 -27.63 -16.11 -12.97
C LEU A 613 -28.42 -14.81 -12.98
N CYS A 614 -29.50 -14.70 -12.20
CA CYS A 614 -30.44 -13.59 -12.21
C CYS A 614 -29.75 -12.21 -12.11
N PRO A 615 -28.81 -11.96 -11.18
CA PRO A 615 -28.11 -10.67 -11.11
C PRO A 615 -27.26 -10.35 -12.34
N LEU A 616 -26.76 -11.37 -13.05
CA LEU A 616 -25.86 -11.22 -14.19
C LEU A 616 -26.60 -11.02 -15.51
N ILE A 617 -27.66 -11.81 -15.76
CA ILE A 617 -28.30 -11.85 -17.08
C ILE A 617 -29.63 -11.09 -17.15
N SER A 618 -30.23 -10.71 -16.01
CA SER A 618 -31.47 -9.92 -16.00
C SER A 618 -31.41 -8.54 -16.68
N PRO A 619 -30.25 -7.82 -16.74
CA PRO A 619 -30.17 -6.58 -17.51
C PRO A 619 -30.45 -6.78 -19.00
N PHE A 620 -30.17 -7.97 -19.54
CA PHE A 620 -30.35 -8.32 -20.95
C PHE A 620 -31.73 -8.93 -21.23
N PHE A 621 -32.54 -9.18 -20.21
CA PHE A 621 -33.94 -9.54 -20.40
C PHE A 621 -34.76 -8.30 -20.74
N THR A 622 -35.04 -8.13 -22.03
CA THR A 622 -35.76 -6.99 -22.61
C THR A 622 -37.05 -7.45 -23.31
N PRO A 623 -38.15 -7.70 -22.56
CA PRO A 623 -39.42 -8.18 -23.13
C PRO A 623 -39.96 -7.31 -24.27
N ASN A 624 -39.72 -5.99 -24.18
CA ASN A 624 -40.15 -5.03 -25.20
C ASN A 624 -39.45 -5.21 -26.55
N ALA A 625 -38.31 -5.89 -26.60
CA ALA A 625 -37.62 -6.21 -27.85
C ALA A 625 -38.29 -7.38 -28.59
N ALA A 626 -39.17 -8.14 -27.93
CA ALA A 626 -39.91 -9.28 -28.50
C ALA A 626 -41.43 -9.14 -28.30
N PRO A 627 -42.09 -8.17 -28.97
CA PRO A 627 -43.51 -7.89 -28.77
C PRO A 627 -44.41 -9.11 -29.07
N ASP A 628 -44.05 -9.93 -30.05
CA ASP A 628 -44.80 -11.11 -30.46
C ASP A 628 -44.78 -12.24 -29.41
N GLN A 629 -43.77 -12.26 -28.53
CA GLN A 629 -43.62 -13.26 -27.47
C GLN A 629 -44.00 -12.73 -26.09
N PHE A 630 -44.28 -11.43 -25.96
CA PHE A 630 -44.44 -10.73 -24.68
C PHE A 630 -45.46 -11.40 -23.75
N VAL A 631 -46.62 -11.81 -24.29
CA VAL A 631 -47.69 -12.47 -23.51
C VAL A 631 -47.24 -13.82 -22.97
N PHE A 632 -46.52 -14.60 -23.78
CA PHE A 632 -45.97 -15.89 -23.37
C PHE A 632 -44.87 -15.73 -22.31
N LEU A 633 -43.96 -14.76 -22.50
CA LEU A 633 -42.93 -14.44 -21.51
C LEU A 633 -43.54 -14.01 -20.17
N TYR A 634 -44.59 -13.20 -20.20
CA TYR A 634 -45.33 -12.82 -18.99
C TYR A 634 -45.98 -14.03 -18.32
N GLN A 635 -46.62 -14.90 -19.10
CA GLN A 635 -47.23 -16.14 -18.60
C GLN A 635 -46.19 -17.05 -17.94
N ASP A 636 -45.02 -17.23 -18.54
CA ASP A 636 -43.92 -18.04 -18.00
C ASP A 636 -43.39 -17.49 -16.67
N VAL A 637 -43.24 -16.15 -16.56
CA VAL A 637 -42.84 -15.49 -15.31
C VAL A 637 -43.89 -15.71 -14.21
N VAL A 638 -45.18 -15.54 -14.52
CA VAL A 638 -46.27 -15.66 -13.53
C VAL A 638 -46.49 -17.11 -13.10
N THR A 639 -46.39 -18.05 -14.03
CA THR A 639 -46.59 -19.48 -13.74
C THR A 639 -45.43 -20.10 -12.95
N SER A 640 -44.26 -19.47 -12.98
CA SER A 640 -43.07 -19.88 -12.22
C SER A 640 -43.00 -19.32 -10.79
N LEU A 641 -44.09 -18.74 -10.29
CA LEU A 641 -44.19 -18.16 -8.95
C LEU A 641 -44.28 -19.25 -7.87
N HIS A 642 -43.21 -19.39 -7.09
CA HIS A 642 -43.12 -20.22 -5.90
C HIS A 642 -42.56 -19.39 -4.74
N LEU A 643 -42.80 -19.80 -3.49
CA LEU A 643 -42.29 -19.09 -2.30
C LEU A 643 -40.77 -18.88 -2.37
N ASP A 644 -40.04 -19.86 -2.88
CA ASP A 644 -38.59 -19.79 -2.98
C ASP A 644 -38.11 -18.92 -4.16
N THR A 645 -38.92 -18.70 -5.22
CA THR A 645 -38.56 -17.88 -6.40
C THR A 645 -39.06 -16.44 -6.32
N ALA A 646 -39.76 -16.06 -5.24
CA ALA A 646 -40.52 -14.82 -5.15
C ALA A 646 -39.71 -13.56 -5.51
N ASP A 647 -38.47 -13.44 -5.03
CA ASP A 647 -37.61 -12.28 -5.28
C ASP A 647 -37.20 -12.16 -6.77
N VAL A 648 -36.85 -13.28 -7.39
CA VAL A 648 -36.47 -13.36 -8.81
C VAL A 648 -37.67 -13.04 -9.70
N ILE A 649 -38.83 -13.64 -9.40
CA ILE A 649 -40.07 -13.41 -10.15
C ILE A 649 -40.53 -11.96 -9.99
N PHE A 650 -40.48 -11.39 -8.79
CA PHE A 650 -40.83 -10.00 -8.56
C PHE A 650 -39.95 -9.05 -9.38
N MET A 651 -38.64 -9.27 -9.40
CA MET A 651 -37.72 -8.51 -10.25
C MET A 651 -38.08 -8.65 -11.73
N LEU A 652 -38.30 -9.87 -12.24
CA LEU A 652 -38.68 -10.09 -13.63
C LEU A 652 -40.01 -9.40 -13.99
N LEU A 653 -41.00 -9.42 -13.10
CA LEU A 653 -42.28 -8.72 -13.28
C LEU A 653 -42.10 -7.20 -13.41
N THR A 654 -41.08 -6.59 -12.77
CA THR A 654 -40.78 -5.17 -12.99
C THR A 654 -40.33 -4.86 -14.42
N LYS A 655 -39.71 -5.83 -15.10
CA LYS A 655 -39.23 -5.72 -16.49
C LYS A 655 -40.33 -5.97 -17.51
N VAL A 656 -41.32 -6.81 -17.18
CA VAL A 656 -42.49 -7.11 -18.02
C VAL A 656 -43.66 -6.16 -17.74
N SER A 657 -43.51 -5.20 -16.81
CA SER A 657 -44.61 -4.31 -16.42
C SER A 657 -44.93 -3.28 -17.54
N PRO A 658 -46.21 -3.05 -17.90
CA PRO A 658 -46.63 -2.18 -19.01
C PRO A 658 -46.18 -0.71 -18.93
N ARG A 659 -45.68 -0.25 -17.76
CA ARG A 659 -45.20 1.12 -17.58
C ARG A 659 -43.96 1.45 -18.43
N GLY A 660 -43.23 0.45 -18.91
CA GLY A 660 -42.11 0.64 -19.87
C GLY A 660 -42.55 0.98 -21.29
N ALA A 661 -43.76 0.59 -21.71
CA ALA A 661 -44.28 0.81 -23.06
C ALA A 661 -44.69 2.27 -23.33
N TYR A 662 -44.90 3.08 -22.29
CA TYR A 662 -45.37 4.47 -22.41
C TYR A 662 -44.25 5.52 -22.55
N ARG A 663 -42.97 5.13 -22.66
CA ARG A 663 -41.84 6.09 -22.73
C ARG A 663 -41.19 6.29 -24.09
N LEU A 664 -41.65 5.63 -25.16
CA LEU A 664 -41.14 5.87 -26.52
C LEU A 664 -42.29 5.98 -27.53
N GLY A 665 -42.64 7.23 -27.85
CA GLY A 665 -43.36 7.60 -29.07
C GLY A 665 -44.70 8.34 -28.88
N PRO A 666 -44.76 9.68 -29.04
CA PRO A 666 -45.94 10.31 -29.59
C PRO A 666 -45.92 10.18 -31.12
N CYS A 667 -47.11 10.11 -31.73
CA CYS A 667 -47.40 10.18 -33.17
C CYS A 667 -47.41 8.86 -33.96
N ALA A 668 -48.53 8.15 -33.87
CA ALA A 668 -49.20 7.62 -35.06
C ALA A 668 -50.70 7.55 -34.74
N GLY A 669 -51.45 8.55 -35.22
CA GLY A 669 -52.90 8.53 -35.17
C GLY A 669 -53.44 7.48 -36.14
N ILE A 670 -54.35 6.63 -35.67
CA ILE A 670 -55.29 5.90 -36.51
C ILE A 670 -56.68 6.05 -35.87
N PRO A 671 -57.73 6.34 -36.67
CA PRO A 671 -59.00 6.83 -36.17
C PRO A 671 -59.90 5.70 -35.66
N ALA A 672 -60.79 6.08 -34.74
CA ALA A 672 -61.86 5.25 -34.23
C ALA A 672 -62.80 4.75 -35.35
N GLY A 673 -63.18 3.48 -35.29
CA GLY A 673 -64.23 2.91 -36.12
C GLY A 673 -64.46 1.42 -35.88
N ALA A 674 -65.60 1.13 -35.23
CA ALA A 674 -66.27 -0.16 -34.98
C ALA A 674 -65.71 -1.06 -33.86
#